data_AF-A0A7V7RC38-F1
#
_entry.id   AF-A0A7V7RC38-F1
#
_cell.length_a   1.000
_cell.length_b   1.000
_cell.length_c   1.000
_cell.angle_alpha   90.00
_cell.angle_beta   90.00
_cell.angle_gamma   90.00
#
_symmetry.space_group_name_H-M   'P 1'
#
loop_
_entity.id
_entity.type
_entity.pdbx_description
1 polymer ?
#
loop_
_entity_poly.entity_id
_entity_poly.type
_entity_poly.pdbx_seq_one_letter_code
_entity_poly.pdbx_strand_id
1 'polypeptide(L)'
;MARHVSGLLKAVCFLFVFAVLFAVTLSPARALSTACTALNAASPVSSGLSTYNASSFSADETLTVSFTDSGAGTGGLPMNADTVIMQSRDFSQHYLVHYSSDGNAGSFSTTLTGAQLTAGGLWLKVSTANGFISPVTISCTAAVTLSSDATLSGLSFSGGALSPGFSASNTSYHATVDYAVSSVTLTPVTTHAAATVTVNGNVVSSGSASPSVNLSVGTNTITIVVTAEDGTTKNYSVVIQRNEQTPVAGNVSAQVASNSQDNPIALTLSGGTATAVNLVSAPQHGTLMISGTTVTYTPLAGYSGSDSFTYNASNSAGTSANATASLTITAPAAVTISPASGALAPATVGSAWSQNVSVTGGTAPYTWTAHGLPAGITHNSATGVLSGTPTTSGSFSISLTAQDASGVSGTVTYTLVVSNGAPTAATLAVTPAAGTLPSGTVGTALSQTFAVSGGAAPYRWQLSGSLPAGLTFSDGLLKGTPGVAGDSAFTLSVTDANGATVHAAYTLHINAAAAQAVDQSASLSAGRVTRVSLTRGATGGPFTGARLLTAPDKRQGTASIQPQGSDYELTFTAAPQASGTVVLRYVLLSASGITPPATITFSIASRPDPSKDASVTGTVSAQYQAAQNFARAQIRNFNDRLEQLHGSEDVPSSLNGVHFALPTSPAERGLDTDLWNAALQQQAQLDAQNSLPPALPFGTQTPGQRLSYWTGGYVDFGRDKDATMRLSHTLVGVSTGVDYRFTPTVTAGVGMGFGRDVSDIGDTGTRSNGRSLSTALYASYHPDAVFVDGLLGYSRLDFDSKRHVSETDVYARGSRAGSQVFGALTSGYEFRLPQSLVSPYGRVQVSQTHLESYSESDAGMYNLAFAPQRFSQVTGSAGLRAEHRVPVSWGDFRLQSRVEYSRLMNDTGSARVGYADTGNDTWRMSLYEQNRQTLALGVGLDMALPNGVTPGLAYQGTLGLDDRGSRAQTIMARMNVAF
;
A
#
# COMPACT_ATOMS: atom_id res chain seq x y z
N MET A 1 0.76 5.38 59.20
CA MET A 1 0.15 6.29 58.19
C MET A 1 0.36 5.79 56.74
N ALA A 2 0.14 4.50 56.42
CA ALA A 2 0.27 4.01 55.04
C ALA A 2 -0.67 2.82 54.70
N ARG A 3 -1.82 2.72 55.38
CA ARG A 3 -2.84 1.69 55.09
C ARG A 3 -4.28 2.22 54.94
N HIS A 4 -4.48 3.55 55.01
CA HIS A 4 -5.83 4.16 54.89
C HIS A 4 -6.08 4.98 53.61
N VAL A 5 -5.17 4.95 52.62
CA VAL A 5 -5.31 5.78 51.40
C VAL A 5 -5.88 5.00 50.21
N SER A 6 -5.89 3.66 50.20
CA SER A 6 -6.39 2.88 49.05
C SER A 6 -7.91 2.61 49.06
N GLY A 7 -8.56 2.71 50.22
CA GLY A 7 -10.02 2.56 50.35
C GLY A 7 -10.80 3.80 49.88
N LEU A 8 -10.25 4.98 50.13
CA LEU A 8 -10.88 6.25 49.73
C LEU A 8 -10.81 6.47 48.21
N LEU A 9 -9.73 6.03 47.55
CA LEU A 9 -9.58 6.15 46.10
C LEU A 9 -10.50 5.20 45.31
N LYS A 10 -10.77 4.01 45.87
CA LYS A 10 -11.74 3.06 45.32
C LYS A 10 -13.18 3.51 45.57
N ALA A 11 -13.48 4.11 46.71
CA ALA A 11 -14.80 4.69 46.97
C ALA A 11 -15.08 5.94 46.12
N VAL A 12 -14.08 6.79 45.87
CA VAL A 12 -14.21 7.98 45.01
C VAL A 12 -14.32 7.61 43.53
N CYS A 13 -13.57 6.61 43.03
CA CYS A 13 -13.78 6.12 41.65
C CYS A 13 -15.12 5.38 41.48
N PHE A 14 -15.60 4.66 42.49
CA PHE A 14 -16.90 3.99 42.43
C PHE A 14 -18.07 4.99 42.51
N LEU A 15 -17.94 6.08 43.29
CA LEU A 15 -18.90 7.19 43.28
C LEU A 15 -18.83 8.07 42.02
N PHE A 16 -17.66 8.25 41.41
CA PHE A 16 -17.53 9.04 40.17
C PHE A 16 -18.07 8.26 38.96
N VAL A 17 -17.92 6.93 38.94
CA VAL A 17 -18.52 6.08 37.90
C VAL A 17 -20.04 5.97 38.10
N PHE A 18 -20.55 5.94 39.32
CA PHE A 18 -22.01 6.03 39.55
C PHE A 18 -22.59 7.42 39.25
N ALA A 19 -21.86 8.50 39.55
CA ALA A 19 -22.28 9.87 39.22
C ALA A 19 -22.22 10.16 37.71
N VAL A 20 -21.30 9.55 36.97
CA VAL A 20 -21.21 9.67 35.51
C VAL A 20 -22.19 8.74 34.79
N LEU A 21 -22.50 7.55 35.34
CA LEU A 21 -23.61 6.72 34.84
C LEU A 21 -25.00 7.32 35.12
N PHE A 22 -25.12 8.20 36.13
CA PHE A 22 -26.35 8.95 36.41
C PHE A 22 -26.41 10.30 35.67
N ALA A 23 -25.29 10.80 35.13
CA ALA A 23 -25.23 12.06 34.40
C ALA A 23 -25.32 11.91 32.87
N VAL A 24 -25.27 10.69 32.32
CA VAL A 24 -25.42 10.40 30.87
C VAL A 24 -26.85 9.99 30.49
N THR A 25 -27.81 10.07 31.41
CA THR A 25 -29.25 9.89 31.11
C THR A 25 -30.09 11.16 31.28
N LEU A 26 -29.45 12.33 31.39
CA LEU A 26 -30.17 13.60 31.44
C LEU A 26 -30.38 14.15 30.03
N SER A 27 -31.25 13.49 29.27
CA SER A 27 -32.08 14.19 28.28
C SER A 27 -33.03 15.11 29.06
N PRO A 28 -33.50 16.23 28.51
CA PRO A 28 -34.64 16.93 29.10
C PRO A 28 -35.81 15.96 29.10
N ALA A 29 -36.16 15.44 30.27
CA ALA A 29 -37.36 14.64 30.44
C ALA A 29 -38.52 15.40 29.80
N ARG A 30 -39.25 14.78 28.87
CA ARG A 30 -40.59 15.29 28.56
C ARG A 30 -41.33 15.35 29.90
N ALA A 31 -41.96 16.49 30.18
CA ALA A 31 -42.68 16.64 31.42
C ALA A 31 -43.69 15.48 31.53
N LEU A 32 -43.53 14.65 32.57
CA LEU A 32 -44.48 13.61 32.88
C LEU A 32 -45.87 14.25 32.99
N SER A 33 -46.90 13.54 32.58
CA SER A 33 -48.27 13.97 32.81
C SER A 33 -48.49 14.31 34.28
N THR A 34 -49.49 15.17 34.55
CA THR A 34 -49.83 15.54 35.92
C THR A 34 -50.21 14.32 36.76
N ALA A 35 -50.82 13.30 36.16
CA ALA A 35 -51.13 12.03 36.83
C ALA A 35 -49.87 11.23 37.17
N CYS A 36 -48.97 11.07 36.20
CA CYS A 36 -47.72 10.33 36.35
C CYS A 36 -46.79 10.99 37.39
N THR A 37 -46.73 12.32 37.40
CA THR A 37 -45.99 13.11 38.42
C THR A 37 -46.60 12.93 39.82
N ALA A 38 -47.92 13.01 39.94
CA ALA A 38 -48.61 12.85 41.22
C ALA A 38 -48.45 11.43 41.79
N LEU A 39 -48.50 10.40 40.94
CA LEU A 39 -48.28 9.01 41.34
C LEU A 39 -46.84 8.75 41.80
N ASN A 40 -45.84 9.32 41.11
CA ASN A 40 -44.44 9.25 41.56
C ASN A 40 -44.24 9.93 42.92
N ALA A 41 -44.84 11.11 43.11
CA ALA A 41 -44.72 11.86 44.37
C ALA A 41 -45.41 11.17 45.55
N ALA A 42 -46.44 10.34 45.28
CA ALA A 42 -47.13 9.58 46.32
C ALA A 42 -46.35 8.33 46.77
N SER A 43 -45.35 7.87 46.00
CA SER A 43 -44.55 6.68 46.29
C SER A 43 -43.48 6.96 47.37
N PRO A 44 -43.24 6.04 48.34
CA PRO A 44 -43.98 4.80 48.60
C PRO A 44 -45.34 5.05 49.26
N VAL A 45 -46.35 4.24 48.91
CA VAL A 45 -47.73 4.38 49.43
C VAL A 45 -48.02 3.25 50.42
N SER A 46 -48.52 3.58 51.61
CA SER A 46 -49.05 2.61 52.58
C SER A 46 -50.57 2.60 52.64
N SER A 47 -51.23 3.71 52.35
CA SER A 47 -52.68 3.77 52.22
C SER A 47 -53.09 4.92 51.31
N GLY A 48 -54.09 4.69 50.46
CA GLY A 48 -54.57 5.72 49.55
C GLY A 48 -55.48 5.18 48.46
N LEU A 49 -56.29 6.08 47.91
CA LEU A 49 -57.06 5.85 46.69
C LEU A 49 -56.72 6.96 45.70
N SER A 50 -56.22 6.57 44.52
CA SER A 50 -55.89 7.48 43.44
C SER A 50 -56.72 7.14 42.21
N THR A 51 -57.39 8.14 41.63
CA THR A 51 -58.22 7.95 40.45
C THR A 51 -57.87 8.99 39.39
N TYR A 52 -57.62 8.52 38.17
CA TYR A 52 -57.24 9.35 37.03
C TYR A 52 -58.04 8.96 35.79
N ASN A 53 -58.33 9.92 34.91
CA ASN A 53 -58.89 9.62 33.60
C ASN A 53 -57.78 9.07 32.68
N ALA A 54 -58.13 8.29 31.65
CA ALA A 54 -57.14 7.79 30.69
C ALA A 54 -56.38 8.93 29.99
N SER A 55 -57.09 10.03 29.68
CA SER A 55 -56.50 11.25 29.11
C SER A 55 -55.56 12.01 30.05
N SER A 56 -55.47 11.61 31.32
CA SER A 56 -54.51 12.18 32.27
C SER A 56 -53.12 11.56 32.15
N PHE A 57 -52.93 10.53 31.32
CA PHE A 57 -51.64 9.93 30.99
C PHE A 57 -51.31 10.13 29.52
N SER A 58 -50.01 10.23 29.21
CA SER A 58 -49.52 10.15 27.84
C SER A 58 -49.45 8.68 27.40
N ALA A 59 -49.69 8.38 26.12
CA ALA A 59 -49.71 7.00 25.63
C ALA A 59 -48.38 6.25 25.83
N ASP A 60 -47.27 6.99 25.83
CA ASP A 60 -45.88 6.56 26.02
C ASP A 60 -45.41 6.53 27.49
N GLU A 61 -46.28 6.91 28.43
CA GLU A 61 -45.99 6.79 29.86
C GLU A 61 -46.18 5.34 30.33
N THR A 62 -45.29 4.88 31.19
CA THR A 62 -45.25 3.52 31.73
C THR A 62 -45.34 3.60 33.25
N LEU A 63 -46.46 3.15 33.81
CA LEU A 63 -46.75 3.05 35.24
C LEU A 63 -46.42 1.65 35.73
N THR A 64 -45.53 1.55 36.72
CA THR A 64 -45.15 0.32 37.40
C THR A 64 -45.50 0.42 38.87
N VAL A 65 -46.24 -0.57 39.38
CA VAL A 65 -46.52 -0.74 40.81
C VAL A 65 -45.77 -2.00 41.26
N SER A 66 -45.01 -1.91 42.35
CA SER A 66 -44.33 -3.08 42.93
C SER A 66 -44.39 -3.09 44.44
N PHE A 67 -44.53 -4.27 45.03
CA PHE A 67 -44.63 -4.46 46.48
C PHE A 67 -44.17 -5.85 46.91
N THR A 68 -43.99 -6.05 48.22
CA THR A 68 -43.72 -7.37 48.79
C THR A 68 -44.82 -7.74 49.79
N ASP A 69 -45.34 -8.95 49.68
CA ASP A 69 -46.26 -9.55 50.63
C ASP A 69 -45.50 -10.56 51.50
N SER A 70 -45.60 -10.39 52.82
CA SER A 70 -44.97 -11.27 53.81
C SER A 70 -45.66 -12.64 53.94
N GLY A 71 -46.89 -12.78 53.45
CA GLY A 71 -47.72 -13.99 53.57
C GLY A 71 -48.40 -14.17 54.93
N ALA A 72 -48.14 -13.29 55.90
CA ALA A 72 -48.71 -13.40 57.25
C ALA A 72 -50.24 -13.17 57.32
N GLY A 73 -50.84 -12.63 56.25
CA GLY A 73 -52.29 -12.45 56.12
C GLY A 73 -53.08 -13.66 55.58
N THR A 74 -52.39 -14.72 55.17
CA THR A 74 -52.97 -15.87 54.44
C THR A 74 -54.10 -16.56 55.23
N GLY A 75 -55.26 -16.76 54.60
CA GLY A 75 -56.40 -17.45 55.20
C GLY A 75 -57.25 -16.60 56.17
N GLY A 76 -56.92 -15.31 56.34
CA GLY A 76 -57.74 -14.35 57.08
C GLY A 76 -59.00 -13.91 56.34
N LEU A 77 -59.92 -13.24 57.04
CA LEU A 77 -61.10 -12.64 56.41
C LEU A 77 -60.69 -11.50 55.47
N PRO A 78 -61.24 -11.41 54.24
CA PRO A 78 -60.88 -10.37 53.25
C PRO A 78 -61.06 -8.93 53.75
N MET A 79 -61.94 -8.71 54.74
CA MET A 79 -62.18 -7.39 55.34
C MET A 79 -60.99 -6.88 56.16
N ASN A 80 -60.09 -7.76 56.58
CA ASN A 80 -58.89 -7.44 57.37
C ASN A 80 -57.60 -7.59 56.56
N ALA A 81 -57.68 -7.85 55.26
CA ALA A 81 -56.50 -8.03 54.41
C ALA A 81 -55.89 -6.67 54.01
N ASP A 82 -54.56 -6.63 53.93
CA ASP A 82 -53.86 -5.62 53.14
C ASP A 82 -54.14 -5.83 51.66
N THR A 83 -54.26 -4.74 50.89
CA THR A 83 -54.69 -4.76 49.49
C THR A 83 -53.88 -3.82 48.59
N VAL A 84 -53.63 -4.26 47.37
CA VAL A 84 -53.14 -3.43 46.25
C VAL A 84 -53.99 -3.75 45.03
N ILE A 85 -54.80 -2.79 44.59
CA ILE A 85 -55.75 -2.96 43.50
C ILE A 85 -55.55 -1.86 42.47
N MET A 86 -55.28 -2.24 41.22
CA MET A 86 -55.16 -1.39 40.05
C MET A 86 -56.15 -1.88 38.99
N GLN A 87 -57.15 -1.06 38.68
CA GLN A 87 -58.24 -1.43 37.76
C GLN A 87 -58.80 -0.18 37.07
N SER A 88 -59.73 -0.35 36.13
CA SER A 88 -60.48 0.78 35.57
C SER A 88 -61.58 1.24 36.52
N ARG A 89 -61.97 2.52 36.47
CA ARG A 89 -62.97 3.09 37.40
C ARG A 89 -64.37 2.53 37.21
N ASP A 90 -64.66 2.04 36.01
CA ASP A 90 -65.89 1.35 35.65
C ASP A 90 -65.83 -0.17 35.93
N PHE A 91 -64.72 -0.66 36.51
CA PHE A 91 -64.45 -2.07 36.81
C PHE A 91 -64.48 -3.00 35.58
N SER A 92 -64.42 -2.44 34.36
CA SER A 92 -64.37 -3.20 33.11
C SER A 92 -63.04 -3.93 32.89
N GLN A 93 -61.95 -3.47 33.51
CA GLN A 93 -60.62 -4.08 33.43
C GLN A 93 -59.93 -4.10 34.80
N HIS A 94 -59.35 -5.26 35.15
CA HIS A 94 -58.61 -5.47 36.39
C HIS A 94 -57.14 -5.74 36.05
N TYR A 95 -56.28 -4.73 36.19
CA TYR A 95 -54.87 -4.82 35.82
C TYR A 95 -54.02 -5.50 36.92
N LEU A 96 -54.40 -5.30 38.18
CA LEU A 96 -53.81 -5.94 39.37
C LEU A 96 -54.86 -5.97 40.48
N VAL A 97 -55.12 -7.12 41.08
CA VAL A 97 -55.97 -7.24 42.26
C VAL A 97 -55.27 -8.20 43.21
N HIS A 98 -54.72 -7.67 44.30
CA HIS A 98 -54.01 -8.48 45.29
C HIS A 98 -54.54 -8.21 46.69
N TYR A 99 -54.93 -9.28 47.37
CA TYR A 99 -55.27 -9.29 48.79
C TYR A 99 -54.29 -10.21 49.52
N SER A 100 -53.74 -9.75 50.64
CA SER A 100 -52.85 -10.57 51.48
C SER A 100 -53.53 -11.81 52.08
N SER A 101 -54.87 -11.89 52.06
CA SER A 101 -55.64 -13.07 52.46
C SER A 101 -55.55 -14.24 51.47
N ASP A 102 -55.29 -13.95 50.20
CA ASP A 102 -55.47 -14.89 49.09
C ASP A 102 -54.26 -15.81 48.88
N GLY A 103 -53.20 -15.62 49.67
CA GLY A 103 -52.27 -16.69 50.05
C GLY A 103 -50.98 -16.86 49.24
N ASN A 104 -50.30 -15.78 48.83
CA ASN A 104 -48.96 -15.88 48.24
C ASN A 104 -47.98 -14.85 48.85
N ALA A 105 -46.96 -15.33 49.56
CA ALA A 105 -45.81 -14.53 49.99
C ALA A 105 -44.85 -14.31 48.81
N GLY A 106 -44.27 -13.11 48.68
CA GLY A 106 -43.31 -12.81 47.63
C GLY A 106 -43.32 -11.36 47.16
N SER A 107 -42.48 -11.05 46.17
CA SER A 107 -42.46 -9.74 45.52
C SER A 107 -43.32 -9.75 44.27
N PHE A 108 -44.16 -8.74 44.14
CA PHE A 108 -45.11 -8.56 43.04
C PHE A 108 -44.81 -7.26 42.32
N SER A 109 -44.93 -7.27 41.00
CA SER A 109 -44.85 -6.06 40.19
C SER A 109 -45.73 -6.17 38.96
N THR A 110 -46.47 -5.10 38.68
CA THR A 110 -47.28 -4.94 37.46
C THR A 110 -46.91 -3.63 36.79
N THR A 111 -46.76 -3.68 35.46
CA THR A 111 -46.48 -2.52 34.62
C THR A 111 -47.60 -2.34 33.58
N LEU A 112 -48.03 -1.11 33.39
CA LEU A 112 -49.06 -0.68 32.44
C LEU A 112 -48.58 0.57 31.69
N THR A 113 -48.76 0.63 30.37
CA THR A 113 -48.55 1.87 29.61
C THR A 113 -49.83 2.71 29.54
N GLY A 114 -49.72 4.02 29.35
CA GLY A 114 -50.88 4.90 29.19
C GLY A 114 -51.77 4.50 28.01
N ALA A 115 -51.20 3.88 26.98
CA ALA A 115 -51.94 3.29 25.86
C ALA A 115 -52.81 2.08 26.25
N GLN A 116 -52.52 1.39 27.35
CA GLN A 116 -53.26 0.22 27.83
C GLN A 116 -54.43 0.60 28.77
N LEU A 117 -54.56 1.86 29.17
CA LEU A 117 -55.70 2.32 29.96
C LEU A 117 -56.97 2.38 29.10
N THR A 118 -58.02 1.68 29.53
CA THR A 118 -59.36 1.82 28.91
C THR A 118 -59.96 3.21 29.16
N ALA A 119 -61.06 3.53 28.47
CA ALA A 119 -61.79 4.77 28.67
C ALA A 119 -62.20 5.02 30.14
N GLY A 120 -62.36 3.95 30.93
CA GLY A 120 -62.61 3.99 32.38
C GLY A 120 -61.44 4.51 33.22
N GLY A 121 -60.27 4.78 32.63
CA GLY A 121 -59.11 5.36 33.30
C GLY A 121 -58.46 4.44 34.32
N LEU A 122 -57.77 5.03 35.30
CA LEU A 122 -57.07 4.33 36.38
C LEU A 122 -57.78 4.53 37.72
N TRP A 123 -57.98 3.44 38.44
CA TRP A 123 -58.39 3.38 39.84
C TRP A 123 -57.36 2.54 40.59
N LEU A 124 -56.57 3.18 41.45
CA LEU A 124 -55.51 2.56 42.23
C LEU A 124 -55.81 2.70 43.72
N LYS A 125 -56.06 1.58 44.39
CA LYS A 125 -56.27 1.51 45.84
C LYS A 125 -55.13 0.74 46.48
N VAL A 126 -54.54 1.34 47.51
CA VAL A 126 -53.53 0.71 48.37
C VAL A 126 -54.02 0.81 49.81
N SER A 127 -53.92 -0.28 50.57
CA SER A 127 -54.19 -0.31 52.00
C SER A 127 -53.33 -1.37 52.66
N THR A 128 -52.29 -0.96 53.38
CA THR A 128 -51.35 -1.84 54.07
C THR A 128 -51.46 -1.72 55.60
N ALA A 129 -52.68 -1.54 56.11
CA ALA A 129 -52.95 -1.19 57.51
C ALA A 129 -52.47 -2.25 58.52
N ASN A 130 -52.36 -3.51 58.10
CA ASN A 130 -51.92 -4.62 58.94
C ASN A 130 -50.43 -4.94 58.77
N GLY A 131 -49.74 -4.27 57.83
CA GLY A 131 -48.30 -4.41 57.60
C GLY A 131 -47.88 -5.72 56.91
N PHE A 132 -48.83 -6.46 56.33
CA PHE A 132 -48.55 -7.68 55.58
C PHE A 132 -47.96 -7.40 54.20
N ILE A 133 -48.36 -6.27 53.58
CA ILE A 133 -47.78 -5.77 52.32
C ILE A 133 -46.92 -4.55 52.61
N SER A 134 -45.62 -4.59 52.30
CA SER A 134 -44.74 -3.42 52.45
C SER A 134 -43.38 -3.61 51.75
N PRO A 135 -42.78 -2.55 51.16
CA PRO A 135 -43.39 -1.27 50.79
C PRO A 135 -44.13 -1.38 49.44
N VAL A 136 -45.19 -0.61 49.22
CA VAL A 136 -45.76 -0.43 47.86
C VAL A 136 -45.09 0.77 47.20
N THR A 137 -44.40 0.53 46.09
CA THR A 137 -43.71 1.54 45.31
C THR A 137 -44.40 1.71 43.96
N ILE A 138 -44.56 2.96 43.56
CA ILE A 138 -45.11 3.36 42.27
C ILE A 138 -44.00 4.11 41.52
N SER A 139 -43.76 3.72 40.27
CA SER A 139 -42.83 4.39 39.36
C SER A 139 -43.49 4.60 38.01
N CYS A 140 -43.59 5.84 37.57
CA CYS A 140 -44.18 6.23 36.31
C CYS A 140 -43.15 7.01 35.46
N THR A 141 -42.85 6.52 34.26
CA THR A 141 -41.77 7.03 33.40
C THR A 141 -42.26 7.24 31.97
N ALA A 142 -41.61 8.08 31.16
CA ALA A 142 -41.92 8.25 29.74
C ALA A 142 -40.69 7.92 28.87
N ALA A 143 -40.90 7.35 27.69
CA ALA A 143 -39.81 7.08 26.74
C ALA A 143 -39.29 8.38 26.09
N VAL A 144 -37.97 8.47 25.91
CA VAL A 144 -37.33 9.62 25.22
C VAL A 144 -37.38 9.41 23.71
N THR A 145 -37.82 10.42 22.97
CA THR A 145 -37.64 10.50 21.52
C THR A 145 -36.31 11.17 21.21
N LEU A 146 -35.32 10.41 20.74
CA LEU A 146 -34.02 10.93 20.30
C LEU A 146 -34.13 11.52 18.88
N SER A 147 -33.41 12.60 18.60
CA SER A 147 -33.41 13.20 17.25
C SER A 147 -32.64 12.34 16.25
N SER A 148 -33.23 12.17 15.06
CA SER A 148 -32.61 11.50 13.90
C SER A 148 -31.95 12.48 12.91
N ASP A 149 -31.87 13.77 13.25
CA ASP A 149 -31.29 14.78 12.37
C ASP A 149 -29.76 14.75 12.38
N ALA A 150 -29.20 13.99 11.44
CA ALA A 150 -27.77 13.91 11.17
C ALA A 150 -27.30 14.95 10.13
N THR A 151 -27.99 16.07 9.92
CA THR A 151 -27.61 17.04 8.88
C THR A 151 -26.65 18.13 9.38
N LEU A 152 -25.94 18.77 8.44
CA LEU A 152 -25.21 20.01 8.69
C LEU A 152 -26.10 21.21 8.35
N SER A 153 -26.00 22.28 9.14
CA SER A 153 -26.57 23.59 8.88
C SER A 153 -25.55 24.56 8.25
N GLY A 154 -24.25 24.23 8.31
CA GLY A 154 -23.17 24.99 7.69
C GLY A 154 -21.90 24.15 7.50
N LEU A 155 -21.12 24.49 6.48
CA LEU A 155 -19.77 23.96 6.28
C LEU A 155 -18.89 25.05 5.67
N SER A 156 -17.85 25.45 6.39
CA SER A 156 -16.83 26.36 5.86
C SER A 156 -15.48 25.67 5.70
N PHE A 157 -14.70 26.16 4.74
CA PHE A 157 -13.43 25.59 4.32
C PHE A 157 -12.33 26.65 4.39
N SER A 158 -11.20 26.35 5.04
CA SER A 158 -10.12 27.33 5.22
C SER A 158 -9.39 27.67 3.93
N GLY A 159 -9.45 26.80 2.92
CA GLY A 159 -8.80 26.98 1.63
C GLY A 159 -9.61 27.76 0.60
N GLY A 160 -10.73 28.37 0.98
CA GLY A 160 -11.56 29.20 0.10
C GLY A 160 -13.01 28.70 0.00
N ALA A 161 -13.60 28.86 -1.18
CA ALA A 161 -15.00 28.50 -1.43
C ALA A 161 -15.15 27.01 -1.81
N LEU A 162 -16.23 26.40 -1.33
CA LEU A 162 -16.69 25.09 -1.77
C LEU A 162 -17.52 25.23 -3.06
N SER A 163 -17.42 24.23 -3.93
CA SER A 163 -18.22 24.09 -5.16
C SER A 163 -18.95 22.74 -5.17
N PRO A 164 -20.29 22.71 -5.24
CA PRO A 164 -21.18 23.87 -5.11
C PRO A 164 -21.05 24.53 -3.72
N GLY A 165 -21.54 25.77 -3.58
CA GLY A 165 -21.68 26.39 -2.27
C GLY A 165 -22.48 25.50 -1.31
N PHE A 166 -22.26 25.66 -0.01
CA PHE A 166 -22.89 24.79 0.98
C PHE A 166 -24.42 24.77 0.87
N SER A 167 -24.98 23.56 0.88
CA SER A 167 -26.41 23.27 0.98
C SER A 167 -26.59 21.97 1.74
N ALA A 168 -27.52 21.93 2.70
CA ALA A 168 -27.78 20.75 3.55
C ALA A 168 -28.17 19.47 2.76
N SER A 169 -28.64 19.63 1.52
CA SER A 169 -28.97 18.52 0.62
C SER A 169 -27.75 17.91 -0.08
N ASN A 170 -26.67 18.68 -0.26
CA ASN A 170 -25.46 18.23 -0.95
C ASN A 170 -24.54 17.49 0.02
N THR A 171 -24.05 16.33 -0.39
CA THR A 171 -23.12 15.49 0.40
C THR A 171 -21.73 15.41 -0.23
N SER A 172 -21.52 16.04 -1.37
CA SER A 172 -20.23 16.11 -2.06
C SER A 172 -19.91 17.55 -2.43
N TYR A 173 -18.72 17.99 -2.05
CA TYR A 173 -18.19 19.30 -2.35
C TYR A 173 -16.79 19.18 -2.94
N HIS A 174 -16.44 20.12 -3.78
CA HIS A 174 -15.12 20.24 -4.38
C HIS A 174 -14.49 21.57 -4.01
N ALA A 175 -13.18 21.59 -3.83
CA ALA A 175 -12.41 22.82 -3.70
C ALA A 175 -11.07 22.66 -4.41
N THR A 176 -10.50 23.78 -4.85
CA THR A 176 -9.15 23.81 -5.40
C THR A 176 -8.31 24.76 -4.56
N VAL A 177 -7.09 24.35 -4.21
CA VAL A 177 -6.15 25.17 -3.46
C VAL A 177 -4.82 25.29 -4.21
N ASP A 178 -4.15 26.43 -4.03
CA ASP A 178 -2.83 26.66 -4.59
C ASP A 178 -1.79 25.71 -4.01
N TYR A 179 -0.72 25.48 -4.77
CA TYR A 179 0.38 24.61 -4.37
C TYR A 179 0.96 24.94 -2.98
N ALA A 180 1.00 26.23 -2.59
CA ALA A 180 1.53 26.66 -1.30
C ALA A 180 0.69 26.18 -0.09
N VAL A 181 -0.59 25.85 -0.29
CA VAL A 181 -1.49 25.41 0.76
C VAL A 181 -1.24 23.93 1.06
N SER A 182 -0.37 23.65 2.03
CA SER A 182 0.00 22.29 2.43
C SER A 182 -0.95 21.65 3.44
N SER A 183 -1.83 22.43 4.06
CA SER A 183 -2.84 21.94 4.99
C SER A 183 -4.07 22.84 5.02
N VAL A 184 -5.21 22.27 5.39
CA VAL A 184 -6.51 22.97 5.46
C VAL A 184 -7.31 22.51 6.69
N THR A 185 -8.34 23.26 7.05
CA THR A 185 -9.34 22.88 8.07
C THR A 185 -10.75 23.01 7.51
N LEU A 186 -11.67 22.24 8.09
CA LEU A 186 -13.11 22.35 7.84
C LEU A 186 -13.82 22.72 9.13
N THR A 187 -14.81 23.60 9.04
CA THR A 187 -15.63 24.02 10.18
C THR A 187 -17.08 23.58 9.91
N PRO A 188 -17.45 22.35 10.28
CA PRO A 188 -18.82 21.87 10.16
C PRO A 188 -19.70 22.44 11.27
N VAL A 189 -20.94 22.78 10.95
CA VAL A 189 -22.00 23.16 11.90
C VAL A 189 -23.13 22.15 11.79
N THR A 190 -23.39 21.38 12.84
CA THR A 190 -24.51 20.44 12.90
C THR A 190 -25.85 21.19 12.92
N THR A 191 -26.90 20.59 12.34
CA THR A 191 -28.25 21.16 12.39
C THR A 191 -28.86 20.99 13.78
N HIS A 192 -28.68 19.81 14.39
CA HIS A 192 -29.17 19.52 15.73
C HIS A 192 -28.05 19.64 16.78
N ALA A 193 -28.37 20.23 17.95
CA ALA A 193 -27.40 20.49 19.01
C ALA A 193 -26.86 19.20 19.67
N ALA A 194 -27.65 18.13 19.69
CA ALA A 194 -27.25 16.83 20.22
C ALA A 194 -26.49 15.95 19.20
N ALA A 195 -26.37 16.38 17.94
CA ALA A 195 -25.60 15.63 16.95
C ALA A 195 -24.09 15.87 17.12
N THR A 196 -23.29 14.83 16.88
CA THR A 196 -21.82 14.90 16.90
C THR A 196 -21.27 14.88 15.48
N VAL A 197 -20.09 15.45 15.26
CA VAL A 197 -19.44 15.47 13.95
C VAL A 197 -17.97 15.07 14.06
N THR A 198 -17.51 14.28 13.09
CA THR A 198 -16.10 13.95 12.91
C THR A 198 -15.60 14.39 11.54
N VAL A 199 -14.34 14.79 11.45
CA VAL A 199 -13.64 15.10 10.21
C VAL A 199 -12.41 14.19 10.12
N ASN A 200 -12.35 13.33 9.10
CA ASN A 200 -11.38 12.24 8.97
C ASN A 200 -11.26 11.39 10.26
N GLY A 201 -12.39 11.12 10.91
CA GLY A 201 -12.46 10.35 12.15
C GLY A 201 -12.10 11.11 13.44
N ASN A 202 -11.62 12.36 13.34
CA ASN A 202 -11.38 13.20 14.52
C ASN A 202 -12.66 13.90 14.94
N VAL A 203 -13.01 13.84 16.23
CA VAL A 203 -14.17 14.56 16.77
C VAL A 203 -13.93 16.07 16.69
N VAL A 204 -14.91 16.79 16.14
CA VAL A 204 -14.89 18.24 15.99
C VAL A 204 -16.15 18.82 16.64
N SER A 205 -15.98 19.87 17.45
CA SER A 205 -17.13 20.59 18.00
C SER A 205 -17.88 21.34 16.89
N SER A 206 -19.22 21.31 16.92
CA SER A 206 -20.04 22.05 15.96
C SER A 206 -19.66 23.54 15.94
N GLY A 207 -19.41 24.08 14.75
CA GLY A 207 -18.96 25.46 14.53
C GLY A 207 -17.48 25.72 14.81
N SER A 208 -16.70 24.70 15.17
CA SER A 208 -15.24 24.82 15.39
C SER A 208 -14.45 24.23 14.23
N ALA A 209 -13.28 24.81 13.95
CA ALA A 209 -12.39 24.29 12.92
C ALA A 209 -11.83 22.92 13.33
N SER A 210 -11.77 22.00 12.37
CA SER A 210 -11.10 20.72 12.55
C SER A 210 -9.61 20.88 12.82
N PRO A 211 -8.91 19.84 13.31
CA PRO A 211 -7.47 19.76 13.19
C PRO A 211 -7.01 19.95 11.73
N SER A 212 -5.80 20.48 11.54
CA SER A 212 -5.22 20.66 10.20
C SER A 212 -5.06 19.33 9.49
N VAL A 213 -5.59 19.25 8.27
CA VAL A 213 -5.46 18.10 7.37
C VAL A 213 -4.37 18.41 6.36
N ASN A 214 -3.29 17.63 6.37
CA ASN A 214 -2.20 17.76 5.41
C ASN A 214 -2.65 17.29 4.02
N LEU A 215 -2.29 18.05 2.99
CA LEU A 215 -2.65 17.78 1.60
C LEU A 215 -1.43 17.26 0.83
N SER A 216 -1.62 16.21 0.04
CA SER A 216 -0.69 15.84 -1.03
C SER A 216 -0.98 16.67 -2.28
N VAL A 217 0.00 16.84 -3.17
CA VAL A 217 -0.27 17.42 -4.51
C VAL A 217 -1.24 16.51 -5.26
N GLY A 218 -2.24 17.07 -5.94
CA GLY A 218 -3.30 16.32 -6.58
C GLY A 218 -4.57 16.24 -5.72
N THR A 219 -5.37 15.20 -5.95
CA THR A 219 -6.68 15.03 -5.31
C THR A 219 -6.56 14.50 -3.88
N ASN A 220 -7.21 15.16 -2.93
CA ASN A 220 -7.31 14.77 -1.53
C ASN A 220 -8.78 14.67 -1.14
N THR A 221 -9.19 13.61 -0.46
CA THR A 221 -10.59 13.46 -0.01
C THR A 221 -10.66 13.56 1.49
N ILE A 222 -11.48 14.49 1.99
CA ILE A 222 -11.79 14.64 3.41
C ILE A 222 -13.22 14.17 3.66
N THR A 223 -13.39 13.26 4.61
CA THR A 223 -14.70 12.72 5.00
C THR A 223 -15.20 13.39 6.26
N ILE A 224 -16.47 13.79 6.25
CA ILE A 224 -17.18 14.33 7.42
C ILE A 224 -18.32 13.37 7.74
N VAL A 225 -18.40 12.91 8.99
CA VAL A 225 -19.49 12.06 9.45
C VAL A 225 -20.24 12.79 10.55
N VAL A 226 -21.52 13.05 10.35
CA VAL A 226 -22.42 13.57 11.38
C VAL A 226 -23.24 12.40 11.92
N THR A 227 -23.30 12.28 13.25
CA THR A 227 -24.08 11.25 13.96
C THR A 227 -25.14 11.95 14.79
N ALA A 228 -26.41 11.65 14.54
CA ALA A 228 -27.54 12.15 15.31
C ALA A 228 -27.62 11.49 16.68
N GLU A 229 -28.55 11.96 17.50
CA GLU A 229 -28.71 11.51 18.89
C GLU A 229 -29.21 10.06 18.98
N ASP A 230 -30.01 9.62 18.00
CA ASP A 230 -30.49 8.24 17.89
C ASP A 230 -29.46 7.25 17.26
N GLY A 231 -28.28 7.76 16.89
CA GLY A 231 -27.21 7.00 16.24
C GLY A 231 -27.30 6.94 14.71
N THR A 232 -28.31 7.55 14.07
CA THR A 232 -28.34 7.70 12.61
C THR A 232 -27.17 8.56 12.13
N THR A 233 -26.60 8.25 10.96
CA THR A 233 -25.43 8.95 10.43
C THR A 233 -25.67 9.51 9.04
N LYS A 234 -25.02 10.63 8.71
CA LYS A 234 -24.94 11.19 7.37
C LYS A 234 -23.51 11.61 7.04
N ASN A 235 -23.06 11.21 5.85
CA ASN A 235 -21.70 11.44 5.39
C ASN A 235 -21.66 12.58 4.38
N TYR A 236 -20.68 13.46 4.54
CA TYR A 236 -20.31 14.48 3.56
C TYR A 236 -18.86 14.25 3.14
N SER A 237 -18.55 14.60 1.90
CA SER A 237 -17.20 14.51 1.34
C SER A 237 -16.78 15.86 0.78
N VAL A 238 -15.53 16.23 1.03
CA VAL A 238 -14.88 17.39 0.42
C VAL A 238 -13.67 16.88 -0.35
N VAL A 239 -13.73 16.94 -1.66
CA VAL A 239 -12.65 16.57 -2.56
C VAL A 239 -11.86 17.83 -2.92
N ILE A 240 -10.60 17.87 -2.49
CA ILE A 240 -9.72 19.01 -2.63
C ILE A 240 -8.66 18.70 -3.67
N GLN A 241 -8.64 19.47 -4.76
CA GLN A 241 -7.56 19.44 -5.72
C GLN A 241 -6.47 20.45 -5.28
N ARG A 242 -5.33 19.96 -4.80
CA ARG A 242 -4.15 20.79 -4.57
C ARG A 242 -3.37 20.89 -5.88
N ASN A 243 -3.22 22.10 -6.41
CA ASN A 243 -2.54 22.33 -7.68
C ASN A 243 -1.06 21.90 -7.61
N GLU A 244 -0.54 21.46 -8.76
CA GLU A 244 0.90 21.26 -8.95
C GLU A 244 1.64 22.61 -8.88
N GLN A 245 2.95 22.58 -8.67
CA GLN A 245 3.75 23.80 -8.71
C GLN A 245 3.81 24.33 -10.16
N THR A 246 3.71 25.64 -10.36
CA THR A 246 3.99 26.25 -11.66
C THR A 246 5.49 26.11 -11.99
N PRO A 247 5.84 25.90 -13.27
CA PRO A 247 7.23 25.90 -13.69
C PRO A 247 7.84 27.30 -13.52
N VAL A 248 9.16 27.34 -13.42
CA VAL A 248 9.98 28.55 -13.34
C VAL A 248 10.99 28.50 -14.47
N ALA A 249 10.82 29.39 -15.44
CA ALA A 249 11.82 29.64 -16.47
C ALA A 249 12.93 30.54 -15.89
N GLY A 250 14.18 30.10 -15.99
CA GLY A 250 15.36 30.89 -15.62
C GLY A 250 16.03 31.52 -16.85
N ASN A 251 16.79 32.58 -16.64
CA ASN A 251 17.59 33.16 -17.73
C ASN A 251 18.70 32.19 -18.15
N VAL A 252 19.02 32.15 -19.44
CA VAL A 252 20.09 31.32 -20.00
C VAL A 252 20.99 32.13 -20.92
N SER A 253 22.21 31.66 -21.09
CA SER A 253 23.18 32.21 -22.03
C SER A 253 23.75 31.09 -22.87
N ALA A 254 23.79 31.30 -24.19
CA ALA A 254 24.36 30.33 -25.12
C ALA A 254 25.24 31.02 -26.16
N GLN A 255 26.28 30.31 -26.61
CA GLN A 255 27.10 30.72 -27.74
C GLN A 255 26.76 29.88 -28.95
N VAL A 256 26.61 30.53 -30.09
CA VAL A 256 26.24 29.89 -31.35
C VAL A 256 27.18 30.38 -32.43
N ALA A 257 27.72 29.48 -33.25
CA ALA A 257 28.55 29.89 -34.39
C ALA A 257 27.68 30.58 -35.45
N SER A 258 28.14 31.68 -36.03
CA SER A 258 27.49 32.28 -37.21
C SER A 258 27.36 31.25 -38.35
N ASN A 259 26.28 31.34 -39.14
CA ASN A 259 25.94 30.42 -40.24
C ASN A 259 25.72 28.94 -39.87
N SER A 260 25.64 28.60 -38.58
CA SER A 260 25.25 27.24 -38.13
C SER A 260 23.74 27.00 -38.26
N GLN A 261 23.29 25.76 -38.08
CA GLN A 261 21.88 25.37 -38.14
C GLN A 261 21.51 24.47 -36.95
N ASP A 262 20.24 24.54 -36.54
CA ASP A 262 19.62 23.64 -35.54
C ASP A 262 20.35 23.54 -34.20
N ASN A 263 20.92 24.65 -33.71
CA ASN A 263 21.69 24.66 -32.48
C ASN A 263 20.78 24.48 -31.27
N PRO A 264 20.92 23.42 -30.46
CA PRO A 264 20.08 23.21 -29.29
C PRO A 264 20.38 24.24 -28.21
N ILE A 265 19.34 24.90 -27.70
CA ILE A 265 19.43 25.85 -26.59
C ILE A 265 18.88 25.17 -25.34
N ALA A 266 19.78 24.80 -24.42
CA ALA A 266 19.40 24.22 -23.14
C ALA A 266 18.75 25.27 -22.24
N LEU A 267 17.46 25.10 -21.95
CA LEU A 267 16.72 25.99 -21.06
C LEU A 267 16.94 25.61 -19.60
N THR A 268 16.97 26.61 -18.71
CA THR A 268 16.96 26.39 -17.26
C THR A 268 15.52 26.40 -16.77
N LEU A 269 14.94 25.21 -16.60
CA LEU A 269 13.58 25.05 -16.09
C LEU A 269 13.65 24.45 -14.68
N SER A 270 12.92 25.05 -13.73
CA SER A 270 12.84 24.60 -12.34
C SER A 270 11.41 24.76 -11.81
N GLY A 271 11.17 24.47 -10.53
CA GLY A 271 9.82 24.47 -9.96
C GLY A 271 9.00 23.27 -10.43
N GLY A 272 7.78 23.49 -10.92
CA GLY A 272 6.99 22.43 -11.53
C GLY A 272 7.58 21.89 -12.83
N THR A 273 7.31 20.62 -13.15
CA THR A 273 7.70 20.03 -14.43
C THR A 273 6.96 20.73 -15.56
N ALA A 274 7.70 21.39 -16.46
CA ALA A 274 7.13 22.03 -17.64
C ALA A 274 6.71 20.99 -18.68
N THR A 275 5.53 21.16 -19.26
CA THR A 275 5.04 20.33 -20.38
C THR A 275 5.14 21.05 -21.72
N ALA A 276 5.28 22.38 -21.71
CA ALA A 276 5.46 23.19 -22.91
C ALA A 276 6.34 24.42 -22.62
N VAL A 277 6.98 24.93 -23.67
CA VAL A 277 7.67 26.22 -23.71
C VAL A 277 7.00 27.08 -24.77
N ASN A 278 6.67 28.33 -24.41
CA ASN A 278 6.06 29.26 -25.33
C ASN A 278 7.02 30.41 -25.63
N LEU A 279 7.13 30.75 -26.90
CA LEU A 279 7.86 31.91 -27.35
C LEU A 279 7.07 33.18 -27.05
N VAL A 280 7.68 34.13 -26.35
CA VAL A 280 7.07 35.42 -26.00
C VAL A 280 7.55 36.51 -26.94
N SER A 281 8.87 36.61 -27.16
CA SER A 281 9.45 37.49 -28.18
C SER A 281 10.45 36.71 -29.01
N ALA A 282 10.28 36.75 -30.33
CA ALA A 282 11.19 36.10 -31.26
C ALA A 282 12.58 36.78 -31.26
N PRO A 283 13.63 36.03 -31.63
CA PRO A 283 14.94 36.61 -31.92
C PRO A 283 14.87 37.51 -33.16
N GLN A 284 15.77 38.50 -33.22
CA GLN A 284 15.82 39.45 -34.33
C GLN A 284 16.78 39.01 -35.45
N HIS A 285 17.75 38.16 -35.12
CA HIS A 285 18.83 37.78 -36.02
C HIS A 285 18.97 36.26 -36.15
N GLY A 286 17.84 35.55 -36.09
CA GLY A 286 17.75 34.11 -36.31
C GLY A 286 16.31 33.60 -36.23
N THR A 287 16.14 32.29 -36.39
CA THR A 287 14.85 31.60 -36.30
C THR A 287 14.89 30.53 -35.21
N LEU A 288 13.74 30.29 -34.56
CA LEU A 288 13.58 29.24 -33.55
C LEU A 288 12.63 28.16 -34.02
N MET A 289 12.91 26.92 -33.63
CA MET A 289 11.92 25.85 -33.59
C MET A 289 11.74 25.36 -32.15
N ILE A 290 10.49 25.18 -31.73
CA ILE A 290 10.13 24.69 -30.40
C ILE A 290 9.32 23.41 -30.55
N SER A 291 9.73 22.35 -29.86
CA SER A 291 9.01 21.08 -29.79
C SER A 291 8.94 20.62 -28.33
N GLY A 292 7.76 20.74 -27.73
CA GLY A 292 7.56 20.51 -26.30
C GLY A 292 8.39 21.48 -25.45
N THR A 293 9.43 20.98 -24.81
CA THR A 293 10.40 21.76 -24.01
C THR A 293 11.76 21.93 -24.69
N THR A 294 11.93 21.41 -25.91
CA THR A 294 13.18 21.52 -26.68
C THR A 294 13.14 22.75 -27.58
N VAL A 295 14.23 23.51 -27.58
CA VAL A 295 14.40 24.72 -28.41
C VAL A 295 15.65 24.58 -29.26
N THR A 296 15.52 24.77 -30.57
CA THR A 296 16.65 24.90 -31.50
C THR A 296 16.67 26.29 -32.14
N TYR A 297 17.88 26.83 -32.32
CA TYR A 297 18.11 28.15 -32.89
C TYR A 297 19.01 28.08 -34.12
N THR A 298 18.61 28.80 -35.17
CA THR A 298 19.39 28.96 -36.40
C THR A 298 19.66 30.45 -36.61
N PRO A 299 20.91 30.93 -36.52
CA PRO A 299 21.25 32.33 -36.76
C PRO A 299 20.96 32.74 -38.21
N LEU A 300 20.64 34.02 -38.40
CA LEU A 300 20.54 34.64 -39.71
C LEU A 300 21.91 34.59 -40.40
N ALA A 301 21.93 34.15 -41.65
CA ALA A 301 23.16 34.03 -42.43
C ALA A 301 23.91 35.39 -42.48
N GLY A 302 25.22 35.35 -42.22
CA GLY A 302 26.10 36.53 -42.18
C GLY A 302 26.03 37.36 -40.90
N TYR A 303 25.13 37.07 -39.96
CA TYR A 303 25.04 37.80 -38.70
C TYR A 303 26.03 37.29 -37.65
N SER A 304 26.64 38.22 -36.91
CA SER A 304 27.40 37.96 -35.69
C SER A 304 27.19 39.10 -34.71
N GLY A 305 27.03 38.79 -33.43
CA GLY A 305 26.63 39.77 -32.42
C GLY A 305 25.70 39.16 -31.38
N SER A 306 25.02 40.02 -30.62
CA SER A 306 24.04 39.59 -29.62
C SER A 306 22.66 39.38 -30.26
N ASP A 307 22.03 38.26 -29.97
CA ASP A 307 20.61 38.05 -30.24
C ASP A 307 19.92 37.58 -28.95
N SER A 308 18.60 37.65 -28.89
CA SER A 308 17.88 37.17 -27.71
C SER A 308 16.44 36.87 -28.02
N PHE A 309 15.89 35.92 -27.28
CA PHE A 309 14.45 35.67 -27.28
C PHE A 309 13.96 35.58 -25.84
N THR A 310 12.70 35.91 -25.63
CA THR A 310 12.04 35.71 -24.34
C THR A 310 11.07 34.55 -24.44
N TYR A 311 11.01 33.75 -23.39
CA TYR A 311 10.16 32.57 -23.31
C TYR A 311 9.54 32.43 -21.94
N ASN A 312 8.46 31.66 -21.86
CA ASN A 312 7.95 31.15 -20.60
C ASN A 312 7.68 29.65 -20.73
N ALA A 313 7.58 28.98 -19.59
CA ALA A 313 7.26 27.56 -19.52
C ALA A 313 5.87 27.39 -18.92
N SER A 314 5.13 26.38 -19.37
CA SER A 314 3.80 26.08 -18.83
C SER A 314 3.60 24.61 -18.51
N ASN A 315 2.73 24.36 -17.54
CA ASN A 315 2.13 23.07 -17.23
C ASN A 315 0.64 23.24 -16.93
N SER A 316 0.01 22.17 -16.44
CA SER A 316 -1.40 22.19 -16.02
C SER A 316 -1.71 23.18 -14.88
N ALA A 317 -0.71 23.57 -14.08
CA ALA A 317 -0.86 24.53 -12.98
C ALA A 317 -0.72 25.99 -13.41
N GLY A 318 -0.14 26.27 -14.58
CA GLY A 318 -0.04 27.62 -15.14
C GLY A 318 1.26 27.90 -15.89
N THR A 319 1.48 29.17 -16.16
CA THR A 319 2.63 29.67 -16.95
C THR A 319 3.59 30.45 -16.05
N SER A 320 4.89 30.23 -16.25
CA SER A 320 5.95 30.92 -15.53
C SER A 320 6.02 32.42 -15.89
N ALA A 321 6.76 33.19 -15.09
CA ALA A 321 7.25 34.48 -15.54
C ALA A 321 8.15 34.32 -16.78
N ASN A 322 8.28 35.41 -17.55
CA ASN A 322 9.14 35.43 -18.73
C ASN A 322 10.61 35.37 -18.31
N ALA A 323 11.38 34.55 -19.02
CA ALA A 323 12.84 34.51 -18.93
C ALA A 323 13.45 34.90 -20.28
N THR A 324 14.71 35.34 -20.24
CA THR A 324 15.47 35.73 -21.42
C THR A 324 16.56 34.71 -21.71
N ALA A 325 16.59 34.22 -22.95
CA ALA A 325 17.74 33.53 -23.50
C ALA A 325 18.61 34.55 -24.24
N SER A 326 19.80 34.82 -23.70
CA SER A 326 20.79 35.70 -24.33
C SER A 326 21.74 34.87 -25.19
N LEU A 327 21.76 35.15 -26.48
CA LEU A 327 22.57 34.44 -27.47
C LEU A 327 23.74 35.32 -27.88
N THR A 328 24.94 34.76 -27.87
CA THR A 328 26.12 35.39 -28.48
C THR A 328 26.48 34.63 -29.74
N ILE A 329 26.21 35.23 -30.90
CA ILE A 329 26.55 34.64 -32.19
C ILE A 329 28.00 35.02 -32.48
N THR A 330 28.89 34.04 -32.37
CA THR A 330 30.31 34.26 -32.56
C THR A 330 30.61 34.53 -34.03
N ALA A 331 31.34 35.62 -34.28
CA ALA A 331 31.79 35.97 -35.63
C ALA A 331 32.59 34.82 -36.26
N PRO A 332 32.53 34.66 -37.60
CA PRO A 332 33.36 33.68 -38.28
C PRO A 332 34.84 33.91 -37.95
N ALA A 333 35.62 32.83 -37.94
CA ALA A 333 37.07 32.94 -37.77
C ALA A 333 37.67 33.82 -38.88
N ALA A 334 38.45 34.84 -38.49
CA ALA A 334 39.03 35.79 -39.43
C ALA A 334 39.90 35.10 -40.49
N VAL A 335 39.79 35.55 -41.74
CA VAL A 335 40.65 35.11 -42.83
C VAL A 335 42.00 35.82 -42.70
N THR A 336 43.07 35.05 -42.51
CA THR A 336 44.43 35.54 -42.32
C THR A 336 45.31 35.04 -43.45
N ILE A 337 46.07 35.95 -44.08
CA ILE A 337 46.99 35.62 -45.18
C ILE A 337 48.41 35.58 -44.62
N SER A 338 49.13 34.51 -44.94
CA SER A 338 50.54 34.31 -44.61
C SER A 338 51.37 34.21 -45.91
N PRO A 339 52.54 34.87 -46.01
CA PRO A 339 53.23 35.65 -44.96
C PRO A 339 52.45 36.91 -44.51
N ALA A 340 52.66 37.37 -43.27
CA ALA A 340 52.08 38.63 -42.79
C ALA A 340 52.63 39.83 -43.59
N SER A 341 52.00 41.01 -43.46
CA SER A 341 52.39 42.21 -44.21
C SER A 341 53.88 42.54 -44.05
N GLY A 342 54.51 43.00 -45.13
CA GLY A 342 55.94 43.30 -45.12
C GLY A 342 56.61 43.16 -46.49
N ALA A 343 57.94 43.18 -46.47
CA ALA A 343 58.76 43.03 -47.67
C ALA A 343 58.75 41.57 -48.15
N LEU A 344 58.40 41.38 -49.42
CA LEU A 344 58.58 40.10 -50.11
C LEU A 344 60.03 39.96 -50.59
N ALA A 345 60.42 38.74 -50.94
CA ALA A 345 61.71 38.49 -51.54
C ALA A 345 61.89 39.38 -52.79
N PRO A 346 63.01 40.12 -52.91
CA PRO A 346 63.21 41.04 -54.01
C PRO A 346 63.20 40.28 -55.35
N ALA A 347 62.74 40.96 -56.40
CA ALA A 347 62.79 40.45 -57.77
C ALA A 347 63.85 41.17 -58.58
N THR A 348 64.26 40.59 -59.71
CA THR A 348 65.17 41.21 -60.68
C THR A 348 64.47 41.37 -62.01
N VAL A 349 64.66 42.51 -62.68
CA VAL A 349 64.10 42.75 -64.02
C VAL A 349 64.51 41.63 -64.98
N GLY A 350 63.55 41.06 -65.70
CA GLY A 350 63.78 40.00 -66.69
C GLY A 350 63.99 38.59 -66.11
N SER A 351 63.97 38.41 -64.79
CA SER A 351 64.05 37.09 -64.14
C SER A 351 62.68 36.61 -63.68
N ALA A 352 62.39 35.32 -63.86
CA ALA A 352 61.16 34.73 -63.32
C ALA A 352 61.14 34.84 -61.79
N TRP A 353 60.01 35.25 -61.24
CA TRP A 353 59.80 35.43 -59.81
C TRP A 353 58.42 34.87 -59.43
N SER A 354 58.34 34.25 -58.25
CA SER A 354 57.10 33.71 -57.72
C SER A 354 57.09 33.83 -56.20
N GLN A 355 55.93 34.17 -55.64
CA GLN A 355 55.67 34.19 -54.21
C GLN A 355 54.38 33.41 -53.93
N ASN A 356 54.51 32.38 -53.09
CA ASN A 356 53.37 31.66 -52.57
C ASN A 356 52.78 32.41 -51.37
N VAL A 357 51.47 32.34 -51.26
CA VAL A 357 50.72 32.78 -50.09
C VAL A 357 49.84 31.63 -49.63
N SER A 358 49.50 31.62 -48.35
CA SER A 358 48.58 30.68 -47.75
C SER A 358 47.55 31.45 -46.95
N VAL A 359 46.36 30.88 -46.84
CA VAL A 359 45.26 31.46 -46.07
C VAL A 359 44.85 30.51 -44.96
N THR A 360 44.63 31.04 -43.77
CA THR A 360 44.13 30.32 -42.59
C THR A 360 42.91 31.04 -42.03
N GLY A 361 41.95 30.28 -41.49
CA GLY A 361 40.65 30.81 -41.08
C GLY A 361 39.64 30.89 -42.22
N GLY A 362 38.40 31.29 -41.94
CA GLY A 362 37.28 31.25 -42.90
C GLY A 362 36.91 29.86 -43.42
N THR A 363 36.02 29.82 -44.41
CA THR A 363 35.48 28.61 -45.04
C THR A 363 35.90 28.52 -46.51
N ALA A 364 36.63 27.47 -46.89
CA ALA A 364 37.00 27.23 -48.30
C ALA A 364 35.74 26.96 -49.18
N PRO A 365 35.75 27.23 -50.49
CA PRO A 365 36.86 27.78 -51.30
C PRO A 365 37.13 29.28 -51.08
N TYR A 366 38.35 29.72 -51.44
CA TYR A 366 38.75 31.13 -51.37
C TYR A 366 38.92 31.73 -52.76
N THR A 367 38.50 32.98 -52.93
CA THR A 367 38.70 33.79 -54.14
C THR A 367 39.69 34.92 -53.86
N TRP A 368 40.68 35.10 -54.74
CA TRP A 368 41.78 36.05 -54.56
C TRP A 368 41.74 37.21 -55.55
N THR A 369 41.97 38.42 -55.04
CA THR A 369 42.15 39.64 -55.83
C THR A 369 43.45 40.35 -55.45
N ALA A 370 44.15 40.91 -56.44
CA ALA A 370 45.41 41.62 -56.25
C ALA A 370 45.39 42.99 -56.94
N HIS A 371 45.97 44.00 -56.27
CA HIS A 371 46.12 45.36 -56.78
C HIS A 371 47.56 45.85 -56.60
N GLY A 372 48.03 46.75 -57.47
CA GLY A 372 49.38 47.34 -57.37
C GLY A 372 50.51 46.45 -57.88
N LEU A 373 50.21 45.44 -58.70
CA LEU A 373 51.21 44.53 -59.25
C LEU A 373 52.16 45.27 -60.23
N PRO A 374 53.49 45.01 -60.15
CA PRO A 374 54.44 45.48 -61.16
C PRO A 374 54.13 44.93 -62.55
N ALA A 375 54.51 45.67 -63.60
CA ALA A 375 54.43 45.18 -64.97
C ALA A 375 55.18 43.85 -65.13
N GLY A 376 54.48 42.82 -65.64
CA GLY A 376 55.01 41.48 -65.83
C GLY A 376 54.77 40.50 -64.67
N ILE A 377 54.19 40.94 -63.54
CA ILE A 377 53.71 40.06 -62.46
C ILE A 377 52.19 39.94 -62.52
N THR A 378 51.68 38.72 -62.33
CA THR A 378 50.25 38.37 -62.32
C THR A 378 49.89 37.62 -61.04
N HIS A 379 48.60 37.53 -60.71
CA HIS A 379 48.10 36.72 -59.60
C HIS A 379 47.20 35.58 -60.10
N ASN A 380 47.18 34.47 -59.37
CA ASN A 380 46.22 33.38 -59.59
C ASN A 380 45.01 33.55 -58.66
N SER A 381 43.81 33.71 -59.24
CA SER A 381 42.58 33.98 -58.49
C SER A 381 42.07 32.83 -57.61
N ALA A 382 42.55 31.60 -57.81
CA ALA A 382 42.16 30.42 -57.02
C ALA A 382 43.15 30.08 -55.90
N THR A 383 44.43 30.41 -56.08
CA THR A 383 45.52 30.01 -55.15
C THR A 383 46.22 31.18 -54.47
N GLY A 384 46.00 32.42 -54.93
CA GLY A 384 46.64 33.63 -54.41
C GLY A 384 48.10 33.83 -54.84
N VAL A 385 48.70 32.86 -55.54
CA VAL A 385 50.12 32.90 -55.95
C VAL A 385 50.38 34.12 -56.84
N LEU A 386 51.40 34.90 -56.50
CA LEU A 386 51.94 35.99 -57.31
C LEU A 386 53.11 35.47 -58.13
N SER A 387 53.08 35.61 -59.45
CA SER A 387 54.16 35.11 -60.30
C SER A 387 54.30 35.87 -61.62
N GLY A 388 55.49 35.84 -62.21
CA GLY A 388 55.75 36.41 -63.52
C GLY A 388 57.21 36.85 -63.71
N THR A 389 57.46 37.66 -64.72
CA THR A 389 58.78 38.22 -65.02
C THR A 389 58.68 39.74 -65.03
N PRO A 390 59.12 40.44 -63.97
CA PRO A 390 58.93 41.87 -63.87
C PRO A 390 59.79 42.59 -64.91
N THR A 391 59.21 43.58 -65.59
CA THR A 391 59.89 44.31 -66.69
C THR A 391 60.40 45.68 -66.27
N THR A 392 60.03 46.15 -65.09
CA THR A 392 60.34 47.50 -64.61
C THR A 392 60.92 47.44 -63.20
N SER A 393 62.11 48.01 -63.01
CA SER A 393 62.71 48.17 -61.68
C SER A 393 61.96 49.22 -60.87
N GLY A 394 61.78 48.99 -59.57
CA GLY A 394 61.06 49.90 -58.69
C GLY A 394 60.60 49.23 -57.40
N SER A 395 60.07 50.01 -56.47
CA SER A 395 59.40 49.49 -55.27
C SER A 395 57.89 49.57 -55.46
N PHE A 396 57.20 48.44 -55.38
CA PHE A 396 55.77 48.33 -55.63
C PHE A 396 55.04 47.93 -54.35
N SER A 397 53.92 48.58 -54.08
CA SER A 397 53.02 48.22 -52.97
C SER A 397 51.87 47.38 -53.51
N ILE A 398 51.84 46.10 -53.15
CA ILE A 398 50.87 45.11 -53.64
C ILE A 398 49.86 44.85 -52.53
N SER A 399 48.58 45.08 -52.80
CA SER A 399 47.48 44.71 -51.91
C SER A 399 46.85 43.42 -52.40
N LEU A 400 46.81 42.40 -51.54
CA LEU A 400 46.24 41.08 -51.85
C LEU A 400 45.09 40.78 -50.87
N THR A 401 43.93 40.42 -51.41
CA THR A 401 42.73 40.08 -50.63
C THR A 401 42.29 38.66 -50.94
N ALA A 402 42.05 37.88 -49.88
CA ALA A 402 41.42 36.56 -49.93
C ALA A 402 40.02 36.67 -49.34
N GLN A 403 39.01 36.28 -50.10
CA GLN A 403 37.62 36.16 -49.64
C GLN A 403 37.25 34.69 -49.56
N ASP A 404 36.63 34.27 -48.46
CA ASP A 404 36.16 32.91 -48.25
C ASP A 404 34.74 32.68 -48.83
N ALA A 405 34.27 31.44 -48.81
CA ALA A 405 32.96 31.06 -49.35
C ALA A 405 31.77 31.66 -48.59
N SER A 406 32.00 32.18 -47.37
CA SER A 406 31.00 32.88 -46.55
C SER A 406 31.08 34.41 -46.69
N GLY A 407 31.94 34.92 -47.59
CA GLY A 407 32.11 36.33 -47.88
C GLY A 407 33.10 37.07 -46.96
N VAL A 408 33.69 36.40 -45.98
CA VAL A 408 34.66 36.97 -45.04
C VAL A 408 35.99 37.16 -45.76
N SER A 409 36.58 38.35 -45.65
CA SER A 409 37.81 38.69 -46.37
C SER A 409 38.96 39.07 -45.45
N GLY A 410 40.17 38.67 -45.82
CA GLY A 410 41.43 39.14 -45.24
C GLY A 410 42.23 39.87 -46.30
N THR A 411 42.82 41.03 -45.96
CA THR A 411 43.68 41.80 -46.87
C THR A 411 45.05 41.98 -46.26
N VAL A 412 46.08 41.80 -47.07
CA VAL A 412 47.48 42.03 -46.69
C VAL A 412 48.16 42.91 -47.74
N THR A 413 49.01 43.82 -47.28
CA THR A 413 49.83 44.66 -48.15
C THR A 413 51.28 44.23 -48.06
N TYR A 414 51.88 44.02 -49.22
CA TYR A 414 53.28 43.65 -49.39
C TYR A 414 54.05 44.75 -50.10
N THR A 415 55.35 44.85 -49.81
CA THR A 415 56.28 45.64 -50.63
C THR A 415 57.19 44.71 -51.42
N LEU A 416 57.22 44.89 -52.74
CA LEU A 416 58.12 44.15 -53.64
C LEU A 416 59.12 45.12 -54.27
N VAL A 417 60.40 44.92 -53.97
CA VAL A 417 61.50 45.65 -54.61
C VAL A 417 61.98 44.87 -55.83
N VAL A 418 61.87 45.47 -57.01
CA VAL A 418 62.41 44.97 -58.27
C VAL A 418 63.72 45.71 -58.58
N SER A 419 64.84 45.01 -58.58
CA SER A 419 66.18 45.55 -58.78
C SER A 419 66.76 45.24 -60.17
N ASN A 420 67.82 45.94 -60.56
CA ASN A 420 68.45 45.80 -61.88
C ASN A 420 69.77 45.01 -61.83
N GLY A 421 69.91 44.03 -60.92
CA GLY A 421 71.15 43.28 -60.69
C GLY A 421 70.98 41.76 -60.79
N ALA A 422 71.98 41.08 -61.38
CA ALA A 422 72.02 39.62 -61.54
C ALA A 422 72.03 38.89 -60.16
N PRO A 423 71.27 37.78 -60.01
CA PRO A 423 71.02 37.18 -58.69
C PRO A 423 72.20 36.34 -58.16
N THR A 424 72.49 36.45 -56.87
CA THR A 424 73.29 35.48 -56.09
C THR A 424 72.48 34.19 -55.87
N ALA A 425 73.10 33.04 -56.15
CA ALA A 425 72.45 31.72 -56.05
C ALA A 425 71.95 31.40 -54.63
N ALA A 426 70.66 31.08 -54.49
CA ALA A 426 70.02 30.74 -53.23
C ALA A 426 70.23 29.26 -52.84
N THR A 427 70.76 29.02 -51.64
CA THR A 427 70.88 27.69 -51.01
C THR A 427 69.52 27.17 -50.53
N LEU A 428 69.28 25.88 -50.71
CA LEU A 428 68.03 25.18 -50.38
C LEU A 428 67.74 25.16 -48.87
N ALA A 429 66.55 25.58 -48.43
CA ALA A 429 66.14 25.64 -47.01
C ALA A 429 64.63 25.32 -46.81
N VAL A 430 64.26 24.83 -45.62
CA VAL A 430 62.86 24.52 -45.23
C VAL A 430 62.39 25.47 -44.11
N THR A 431 61.15 25.95 -44.18
CA THR A 431 60.50 26.81 -43.17
C THR A 431 59.19 26.17 -42.70
N PRO A 432 58.89 26.08 -41.39
CA PRO A 432 59.69 26.51 -40.24
C PRO A 432 61.04 25.79 -40.14
N ALA A 433 62.05 26.41 -39.51
CA ALA A 433 63.34 25.76 -39.30
C ALA A 433 63.20 24.50 -38.42
N ALA A 434 64.13 23.56 -38.57
CA ALA A 434 64.16 22.32 -37.78
C ALA A 434 64.08 22.61 -36.26
N GLY A 435 63.27 21.82 -35.54
CA GLY A 435 63.03 22.01 -34.11
C GLY A 435 61.65 21.55 -33.65
N THR A 436 61.25 21.98 -32.46
CA THR A 436 59.97 21.63 -31.85
C THR A 436 58.81 22.39 -32.49
N LEU A 437 57.76 21.67 -32.91
CA LEU A 437 56.53 22.25 -33.42
C LEU A 437 55.55 22.59 -32.27
N PRO A 438 54.58 23.49 -32.49
CA PRO A 438 53.49 23.71 -31.53
C PRO A 438 52.80 22.40 -31.15
N SER A 439 52.51 22.21 -29.86
CA SER A 439 51.87 20.99 -29.38
C SER A 439 50.42 20.89 -29.83
N GLY A 440 49.96 19.66 -30.08
CA GLY A 440 48.56 19.34 -30.35
C GLY A 440 47.87 18.73 -29.13
N THR A 441 46.55 18.53 -29.21
CA THR A 441 45.79 17.78 -28.21
C THR A 441 44.97 16.71 -28.93
N VAL A 442 44.89 15.50 -28.36
CA VAL A 442 44.07 14.42 -28.92
C VAL A 442 42.65 14.89 -29.19
N GLY A 443 42.12 14.60 -30.38
CA GLY A 443 40.77 14.98 -30.79
C GLY A 443 40.61 16.40 -31.33
N THR A 444 41.64 17.26 -31.23
CA THR A 444 41.64 18.61 -31.81
C THR A 444 42.39 18.61 -33.13
N ALA A 445 41.79 19.16 -34.20
CA ALA A 445 42.44 19.23 -35.51
C ALA A 445 43.75 20.03 -35.48
N LEU A 446 44.77 19.51 -36.15
CA LEU A 446 46.10 20.10 -36.28
C LEU A 446 46.43 20.31 -37.77
N SER A 447 46.99 21.47 -38.11
CA SER A 447 47.43 21.80 -39.48
C SER A 447 48.71 22.63 -39.44
N GLN A 448 49.78 22.12 -40.04
CA GLN A 448 51.10 22.75 -40.11
C GLN A 448 51.65 22.68 -41.54
N THR A 449 51.97 23.82 -42.13
CA THR A 449 52.58 23.93 -43.46
C THR A 449 54.11 24.06 -43.38
N PHE A 450 54.79 23.55 -44.40
CA PHE A 450 56.23 23.61 -44.61
C PHE A 450 56.51 24.13 -46.02
N ALA A 451 57.38 25.12 -46.15
CA ALA A 451 57.77 25.77 -47.40
C ALA A 451 59.26 25.60 -47.68
N VAL A 452 59.66 25.66 -48.95
CA VAL A 452 61.04 25.50 -49.43
C VAL A 452 61.49 26.76 -50.15
N SER A 453 62.71 27.22 -49.86
CA SER A 453 63.36 28.35 -50.56
C SER A 453 64.73 27.92 -51.10
N GLY A 454 65.16 28.50 -52.22
CA GLY A 454 66.40 28.12 -52.92
C GLY A 454 66.30 26.84 -53.77
N GLY A 455 67.33 26.52 -54.56
CA GLY A 455 67.31 25.36 -55.49
C GLY A 455 66.41 25.52 -56.72
N ALA A 456 66.29 24.45 -57.54
CA ALA A 456 65.45 24.41 -58.73
C ALA A 456 64.19 23.55 -58.54
N ALA A 457 63.00 24.07 -58.87
CA ALA A 457 61.77 23.29 -58.88
C ALA A 457 61.76 22.26 -60.05
N PRO A 458 61.03 21.12 -59.94
CA PRO A 458 60.15 20.71 -58.85
C PRO A 458 60.89 20.14 -57.63
N TYR A 459 60.36 20.43 -56.43
CA TYR A 459 60.84 19.85 -55.18
C TYR A 459 60.17 18.51 -54.90
N ARG A 460 60.94 17.53 -54.46
CA ARG A 460 60.46 16.21 -54.05
C ARG A 460 60.57 16.10 -52.54
N TRP A 461 59.42 15.99 -51.87
CA TRP A 461 59.32 15.78 -50.43
C TRP A 461 59.42 14.30 -50.08
N GLN A 462 60.17 14.01 -49.03
CA GLN A 462 60.22 12.69 -48.41
C GLN A 462 60.09 12.86 -46.90
N LEU A 463 59.08 12.23 -46.32
CA LEU A 463 58.95 12.07 -44.88
C LEU A 463 59.68 10.80 -44.46
N SER A 464 60.50 10.90 -43.42
CA SER A 464 61.09 9.76 -42.72
C SER A 464 60.78 9.84 -41.23
N GLY A 465 60.48 8.69 -40.61
CA GLY A 465 59.95 8.61 -39.25
C GLY A 465 58.44 8.36 -39.20
N SER A 466 57.89 8.26 -38.00
CA SER A 466 56.45 8.05 -37.79
C SER A 466 55.77 9.39 -37.47
N LEU A 467 54.52 9.53 -37.91
CA LEU A 467 53.60 10.58 -37.45
C LEU A 467 52.66 10.02 -36.38
N PRO A 468 52.12 10.86 -35.48
CA PRO A 468 51.00 10.47 -34.63
C PRO A 468 49.83 9.95 -35.47
N ALA A 469 49.18 8.89 -34.99
CA ALA A 469 48.01 8.33 -35.66
C ALA A 469 46.93 9.41 -35.89
N GLY A 470 46.37 9.47 -37.09
CA GLY A 470 45.39 10.48 -37.48
C GLY A 470 46.00 11.76 -38.09
N LEU A 471 47.32 11.89 -38.14
CA LEU A 471 48.02 12.91 -38.92
C LEU A 471 48.58 12.33 -40.22
N THR A 472 48.55 13.15 -41.27
CA THR A 472 49.06 12.81 -42.60
C THR A 472 49.95 13.94 -43.11
N PHE A 473 51.01 13.58 -43.83
CA PHE A 473 51.87 14.54 -44.51
C PHE A 473 51.82 14.31 -46.02
N SER A 474 51.54 15.37 -46.78
CA SER A 474 51.59 15.35 -48.24
C SER A 474 52.07 16.71 -48.74
N ASP A 475 53.07 16.72 -49.61
CA ASP A 475 53.56 17.90 -50.33
C ASP A 475 53.73 19.17 -49.47
N GLY A 476 54.41 19.04 -48.33
CA GLY A 476 54.69 20.17 -47.44
C GLY A 476 53.55 20.51 -46.47
N LEU A 477 52.48 19.72 -46.36
CA LEU A 477 51.40 19.95 -45.40
C LEU A 477 51.23 18.75 -44.45
N LEU A 478 51.41 18.99 -43.16
CA LEU A 478 51.04 18.07 -42.08
C LEU A 478 49.65 18.44 -41.57
N LYS A 479 48.66 17.55 -41.70
CA LYS A 479 47.29 17.81 -41.24
C LYS A 479 46.59 16.57 -40.71
N GLY A 480 45.58 16.79 -39.88
CA GLY A 480 44.65 15.76 -39.43
C GLY A 480 44.25 15.96 -37.96
N THR A 481 43.63 14.95 -37.38
CA THR A 481 43.26 14.96 -35.96
C THR A 481 44.02 13.85 -35.26
N PRO A 482 44.98 14.17 -34.37
CA PRO A 482 45.77 13.17 -33.69
C PRO A 482 44.87 12.34 -32.76
N GLY A 483 44.97 11.02 -32.88
CA GLY A 483 44.18 10.04 -32.11
C GLY A 483 44.88 9.50 -30.87
N VAL A 484 46.19 9.74 -30.72
CA VAL A 484 47.00 9.21 -29.62
C VAL A 484 47.94 10.31 -29.09
N ALA A 485 48.04 10.41 -27.76
CA ALA A 485 48.96 11.32 -27.08
C ALA A 485 50.39 10.76 -27.09
N GLY A 486 51.38 11.65 -27.13
CA GLY A 486 52.79 11.28 -27.12
C GLY A 486 53.65 12.17 -28.02
N ASP A 487 54.96 11.94 -27.94
CA ASP A 487 55.96 12.61 -28.77
C ASP A 487 56.22 11.83 -30.06
N SER A 488 56.28 12.54 -31.18
CA SER A 488 56.67 11.98 -32.47
C SER A 488 57.80 12.78 -33.07
N ALA A 489 58.89 12.10 -33.40
CA ALA A 489 60.02 12.68 -34.12
C ALA A 489 59.96 12.24 -35.58
N PHE A 490 60.08 13.19 -36.51
CA PHE A 490 60.12 12.92 -37.94
C PHE A 490 61.05 13.90 -38.65
N THR A 491 61.61 13.47 -39.78
CA THR A 491 62.51 14.28 -40.62
C THR A 491 61.89 14.47 -41.99
N LEU A 492 61.79 15.73 -42.41
CA LEU A 492 61.40 16.10 -43.77
C LEU A 492 62.67 16.30 -44.60
N SER A 493 62.78 15.56 -45.69
CA SER A 493 63.84 15.70 -46.69
C SER A 493 63.25 16.30 -47.96
N VAL A 494 63.88 17.35 -48.48
CA VAL A 494 63.46 17.99 -49.72
C VAL A 494 64.61 17.98 -50.69
N THR A 495 64.37 17.42 -51.88
CA THR A 495 65.35 17.41 -52.98
C THR A 495 64.85 18.26 -54.14
N ASP A 496 65.70 19.14 -54.65
CA ASP A 496 65.41 19.97 -55.82
C ASP A 496 65.62 19.20 -57.14
N ALA A 497 65.27 19.82 -58.27
CA ALA A 497 65.38 19.21 -59.60
C ALA A 497 66.81 18.92 -60.05
N ASN A 498 67.81 19.58 -59.44
CA ASN A 498 69.23 19.39 -59.68
C ASN A 498 69.86 18.36 -58.74
N GLY A 499 69.07 17.77 -57.84
CA GLY A 499 69.52 16.75 -56.88
C GLY A 499 70.10 17.32 -55.57
N ALA A 500 70.01 18.62 -55.31
CA ALA A 500 70.39 19.19 -54.02
C ALA A 500 69.34 18.84 -52.96
N THR A 501 69.76 18.33 -51.81
CA THR A 501 68.86 17.89 -50.73
C THR A 501 69.09 18.67 -49.44
N VAL A 502 68.02 19.02 -48.74
CA VAL A 502 68.04 19.56 -47.37
C VAL A 502 67.21 18.65 -46.45
N HIS A 503 67.67 18.48 -45.20
CA HIS A 503 67.00 17.69 -44.17
C HIS A 503 66.63 18.58 -42.99
N ALA A 504 65.38 18.51 -42.53
CA ALA A 504 64.89 19.22 -41.36
C ALA A 504 64.19 18.25 -40.39
N ALA A 505 64.72 18.13 -39.18
CA ALA A 505 64.18 17.27 -38.13
C ALA A 505 63.20 18.05 -37.23
N TYR A 506 62.06 17.43 -36.92
CA TYR A 506 61.01 18.01 -36.08
C TYR A 506 60.59 17.07 -34.95
N THR A 507 60.17 17.67 -33.84
CA THR A 507 59.48 16.98 -32.74
C THR A 507 58.09 17.59 -32.57
N LEU A 508 57.06 16.73 -32.52
CA LEU A 508 55.67 17.11 -32.28
C LEU A 508 55.16 16.44 -31.01
N HIS A 509 54.73 17.25 -30.05
CA HIS A 509 54.13 16.79 -28.80
C HIS A 509 52.59 16.81 -28.89
N ILE A 510 51.92 15.67 -28.67
CA ILE A 510 50.46 15.60 -28.56
C ILE A 510 50.05 15.36 -27.10
N ASN A 511 49.36 16.34 -26.51
CA ASN A 511 48.77 16.25 -25.18
C ASN A 511 47.55 15.31 -25.16
N ALA A 512 47.36 14.59 -24.07
CA ALA A 512 46.12 13.87 -23.82
C ALA A 512 44.95 14.84 -23.59
N ALA A 513 43.74 14.46 -24.02
CA ALA A 513 42.54 15.22 -23.69
C ALA A 513 42.21 15.12 -22.18
N ALA A 514 41.77 16.22 -21.58
CA ALA A 514 41.34 16.24 -20.19
C ALA A 514 40.09 15.38 -20.00
N ALA A 515 40.11 14.50 -18.99
CA ALA A 515 38.98 13.64 -18.70
C ALA A 515 37.81 14.44 -18.08
N GLN A 516 36.59 14.18 -18.57
CA GLN A 516 35.36 14.80 -18.07
C GLN A 516 34.29 13.75 -17.82
N ALA A 517 33.69 13.79 -16.62
CA ALA A 517 32.52 12.99 -16.26
C ALA A 517 31.23 13.81 -16.43
N VAL A 518 30.10 13.13 -16.63
CA VAL A 518 28.79 13.77 -16.92
C VAL A 518 27.79 13.41 -15.84
N ASP A 519 26.90 14.34 -15.49
CA ASP A 519 25.81 14.08 -14.56
C ASP A 519 24.87 12.99 -15.07
N GLN A 520 24.42 12.11 -14.16
CA GLN A 520 23.53 11.00 -14.46
C GLN A 520 22.27 11.06 -13.60
N SER A 521 21.20 10.41 -14.05
CA SER A 521 19.97 10.26 -13.26
C SER A 521 19.32 8.90 -13.48
N ALA A 522 18.60 8.43 -12.46
CA ALA A 522 17.80 7.21 -12.54
C ALA A 522 16.62 7.26 -11.56
N SER A 523 15.55 6.54 -11.89
CA SER A 523 14.38 6.40 -11.01
C SER A 523 14.17 4.95 -10.62
N LEU A 524 13.76 4.72 -9.38
CA LEU A 524 13.43 3.40 -8.84
C LEU A 524 12.42 3.50 -7.71
N SER A 525 11.79 2.38 -7.34
CA SER A 525 10.94 2.30 -6.15
C SER A 525 11.75 1.84 -4.94
N ALA A 526 11.26 2.11 -3.72
CA ALA A 526 11.83 1.61 -2.48
C ALA A 526 12.07 0.08 -2.56
N GLY A 527 13.18 -0.40 -2.00
CA GLY A 527 13.56 -1.82 -2.03
C GLY A 527 14.01 -2.37 -3.39
N ARG A 528 14.09 -1.56 -4.46
CA ARG A 528 14.55 -2.01 -5.79
C ARG A 528 16.01 -1.66 -6.07
N VAL A 529 16.54 -2.30 -7.11
CA VAL A 529 17.89 -2.09 -7.62
C VAL A 529 17.81 -1.39 -8.97
N THR A 530 18.69 -0.42 -9.21
CA THR A 530 18.93 0.18 -10.53
C THR A 530 20.42 0.24 -10.83
N ARG A 531 20.74 0.34 -12.12
CA ARG A 531 22.11 0.34 -12.65
C ARG A 531 22.31 1.56 -13.53
N VAL A 532 23.40 2.28 -13.31
CA VAL A 532 23.72 3.54 -13.99
C VAL A 532 25.13 3.48 -14.55
N SER A 533 25.29 3.67 -15.86
CA SER A 533 26.60 3.79 -16.49
C SER A 533 27.25 5.12 -16.10
N LEU A 534 28.47 5.06 -15.59
CA LEU A 534 29.27 6.21 -15.20
C LEU A 534 30.13 6.76 -16.33
N THR A 535 30.40 5.95 -17.35
CA THR A 535 31.26 6.30 -18.50
C THR A 535 30.46 6.77 -19.72
N ARG A 536 29.14 6.57 -19.75
CA ARG A 536 28.28 7.02 -20.84
C ARG A 536 28.29 8.54 -20.98
N GLY A 537 28.80 9.03 -22.10
CA GLY A 537 28.92 10.46 -22.40
C GLY A 537 30.18 11.14 -21.82
N ALA A 538 31.02 10.40 -21.08
CA ALA A 538 32.27 10.91 -20.56
C ALA A 538 33.37 10.96 -21.65
N THR A 539 34.28 11.93 -21.57
CA THR A 539 35.38 12.13 -22.54
C THR A 539 36.76 12.03 -21.87
N GLY A 540 37.81 11.86 -22.67
CA GLY A 540 39.20 11.69 -22.17
C GLY A 540 39.51 10.30 -21.62
N GLY A 541 38.74 9.28 -22.02
CA GLY A 541 39.06 7.87 -21.77
C GLY A 541 40.25 7.36 -22.59
N PRO A 542 40.69 6.10 -22.40
CA PRO A 542 40.02 5.05 -21.62
C PRO A 542 40.10 5.29 -20.11
N PHE A 543 39.02 4.94 -19.40
CA PHE A 543 38.94 5.07 -17.95
C PHE A 543 39.50 3.82 -17.26
N THR A 544 40.33 4.03 -16.25
CA THR A 544 41.00 2.97 -15.47
C THR A 544 40.38 2.75 -14.09
N GLY A 545 39.39 3.56 -13.73
CA GLY A 545 38.65 3.41 -12.48
C GLY A 545 37.48 4.38 -12.38
N ALA A 546 36.58 4.11 -11.43
CA ALA A 546 35.54 5.03 -10.99
C ALA A 546 35.42 4.97 -9.48
N ARG A 547 35.15 6.11 -8.83
CA ARG A 547 35.06 6.19 -7.37
C ARG A 547 33.92 7.09 -6.94
N LEU A 548 33.13 6.59 -6.00
CA LEU A 548 32.13 7.37 -5.27
C LEU A 548 32.83 8.23 -4.21
N LEU A 549 32.48 9.51 -4.12
CA LEU A 549 33.08 10.41 -3.12
C LEU A 549 32.48 10.23 -1.73
N THR A 550 31.20 9.87 -1.66
CA THR A 550 30.45 9.66 -0.41
C THR A 550 29.48 8.51 -0.57
N ALA A 551 29.42 7.61 0.41
CA ALA A 551 28.41 6.55 0.45
C ALA A 551 27.01 7.13 0.73
N PRO A 552 25.93 6.53 0.20
CA PRO A 552 24.56 6.89 0.58
C PRO A 552 24.28 6.61 2.05
N ASP A 553 23.31 7.32 2.64
CA ASP A 553 22.75 6.95 3.94
C ASP A 553 22.13 5.54 3.84
N LYS A 554 22.43 4.67 4.82
CA LYS A 554 21.89 3.29 4.87
C LYS A 554 20.36 3.25 4.90
N ARG A 555 19.69 4.30 5.38
CA ARG A 555 18.22 4.44 5.35
C ARG A 555 17.68 4.72 3.94
N GLN A 556 18.52 5.23 3.04
CA GLN A 556 18.16 5.53 1.66
C GLN A 556 18.57 4.41 0.71
N GLY A 557 19.70 3.75 0.95
CA GLY A 557 20.13 2.60 0.16
C GLY A 557 21.61 2.27 0.29
N THR A 558 22.09 1.41 -0.62
CA THR A 558 23.51 1.06 -0.77
C THR A 558 23.93 1.22 -2.22
N ALA A 559 25.20 1.59 -2.45
CA ALA A 559 25.76 1.78 -3.78
C ALA A 559 27.06 0.99 -3.92
N SER A 560 27.27 0.38 -5.08
CA SER A 560 28.54 -0.27 -5.44
C SER A 560 28.87 0.03 -6.89
N ILE A 561 30.16 0.18 -7.19
CA ILE A 561 30.66 0.39 -8.55
C ILE A 561 31.34 -0.89 -9.00
N GLN A 562 31.02 -1.35 -10.21
CA GLN A 562 31.67 -2.52 -10.82
C GLN A 562 32.16 -2.16 -12.23
N PRO A 563 33.34 -2.66 -12.64
CA PRO A 563 33.78 -2.56 -14.03
C PRO A 563 32.95 -3.50 -14.92
N GLN A 564 32.58 -3.03 -16.11
CA GLN A 564 31.87 -3.79 -17.13
C GLN A 564 32.61 -3.64 -18.46
N GLY A 565 33.63 -4.47 -18.69
CA GLY A 565 34.53 -4.29 -19.83
C GLY A 565 35.35 -3.00 -19.71
N SER A 566 35.22 -2.10 -20.68
CA SER A 566 35.83 -0.76 -20.65
C SER A 566 34.98 0.31 -19.94
N ASP A 567 33.76 -0.05 -19.51
CA ASP A 567 32.83 0.84 -18.84
C ASP A 567 32.82 0.63 -17.32
N TYR A 568 32.27 1.60 -16.59
CA TYR A 568 32.01 1.50 -15.15
C TYR A 568 30.52 1.71 -14.89
N GLU A 569 29.93 0.81 -14.12
CA GLU A 569 28.51 0.85 -13.77
C GLU A 569 28.34 0.95 -12.25
N LEU A 570 27.45 1.84 -11.81
CA LEU A 570 27.02 1.92 -10.42
C LEU A 570 25.71 1.17 -10.25
N THR A 571 25.71 0.18 -9.37
CA THR A 571 24.51 -0.49 -8.87
C THR A 571 24.06 0.19 -7.59
N PHE A 572 22.85 0.76 -7.60
CA PHE A 572 22.20 1.35 -6.42
C PHE A 572 21.00 0.51 -5.99
N THR A 573 20.96 0.12 -4.71
CA THR A 573 19.86 -0.62 -4.09
C THR A 573 19.17 0.29 -3.08
N ALA A 574 17.94 0.71 -3.36
CA ALA A 574 17.14 1.51 -2.43
C ALA A 574 16.76 0.70 -1.19
N ALA A 575 16.77 1.33 -0.02
CA ALA A 575 16.28 0.67 1.19
C ALA A 575 14.76 0.41 1.09
N PRO A 576 14.21 -0.61 1.79
CA PRO A 576 12.80 -1.00 1.68
C PRO A 576 11.76 0.10 1.98
N GLN A 577 12.14 1.09 2.80
CA GLN A 577 11.29 2.22 3.18
C GLN A 577 11.84 3.58 2.71
N ALA A 578 12.81 3.58 1.79
CA ALA A 578 13.38 4.81 1.26
C ALA A 578 12.36 5.57 0.39
N SER A 579 12.46 6.89 0.39
CA SER A 579 11.68 7.77 -0.48
C SER A 579 12.44 9.07 -0.74
N GLY A 580 12.05 9.79 -1.79
CA GLY A 580 12.63 11.07 -2.15
C GLY A 580 13.91 10.95 -2.98
N THR A 581 14.72 11.99 -2.98
CA THR A 581 15.89 12.11 -3.88
C THR A 581 17.20 11.79 -3.15
N VAL A 582 18.03 10.95 -3.76
CA VAL A 582 19.41 10.67 -3.30
C VAL A 582 20.38 11.21 -4.34
N VAL A 583 21.27 12.11 -3.93
CA VAL A 583 22.32 12.66 -4.81
C VAL A 583 23.66 12.11 -4.36
N LEU A 584 24.34 11.38 -5.26
CA LEU A 584 25.71 10.91 -5.05
C LEU A 584 26.67 11.67 -5.95
N ARG A 585 27.93 11.81 -5.53
CA ARG A 585 29.00 12.41 -6.34
C ARG A 585 30.04 11.36 -6.68
N TYR A 586 30.52 11.35 -7.92
CA TYR A 586 31.52 10.39 -8.40
C TYR A 586 32.58 11.08 -9.25
N VAL A 587 33.72 10.40 -9.39
CA VAL A 587 34.81 10.78 -10.29
C VAL A 587 35.22 9.57 -11.13
N LEU A 588 35.69 9.81 -12.35
CA LEU A 588 36.36 8.80 -13.16
C LEU A 588 37.88 9.02 -13.10
N LEU A 589 38.62 7.92 -13.21
CA LEU A 589 40.08 7.90 -13.27
C LEU A 589 40.50 7.54 -14.69
N SER A 590 41.48 8.25 -15.22
CA SER A 590 42.06 8.03 -16.54
C SER A 590 43.58 8.21 -16.48
N ALA A 591 44.27 7.92 -17.59
CA ALA A 591 45.70 8.20 -17.71
C ALA A 591 46.03 9.70 -17.66
N SER A 592 45.09 10.58 -18.03
CA SER A 592 45.27 12.04 -18.00
C SER A 592 44.92 12.68 -16.65
N GLY A 593 44.39 11.90 -15.70
CA GLY A 593 44.05 12.34 -14.35
C GLY A 593 42.65 11.96 -13.89
N ILE A 594 42.19 12.62 -12.82
CA ILE A 594 40.86 12.43 -12.23
C ILE A 594 39.92 13.51 -12.78
N THR A 595 38.70 13.13 -13.17
CA THR A 595 37.69 14.09 -13.64
C THR A 595 37.25 15.03 -12.51
N PRO A 596 36.74 16.23 -12.84
CA PRO A 596 35.89 16.98 -11.91
C PRO A 596 34.73 16.11 -11.39
N PRO A 597 34.25 16.31 -10.14
CA PRO A 597 33.13 15.53 -9.61
C PRO A 597 31.83 15.76 -10.38
N ALA A 598 31.25 14.69 -10.91
CA ALA A 598 29.90 14.66 -11.46
C ALA A 598 28.90 14.07 -10.45
N THR A 599 27.62 14.28 -10.69
CA THR A 599 26.52 13.85 -9.81
C THR A 599 25.72 12.70 -10.41
N ILE A 600 25.13 11.89 -9.54
CA ILE A 600 24.13 10.89 -9.89
C ILE A 600 22.90 11.16 -9.02
N THR A 601 21.78 11.46 -9.65
CA THR A 601 20.52 11.76 -8.96
C THR A 601 19.56 10.59 -9.07
N PHE A 602 19.24 9.97 -7.94
CA PHE A 602 18.22 8.92 -7.82
C PHE A 602 16.91 9.47 -7.31
N SER A 603 15.81 9.24 -8.01
CA SER A 603 14.45 9.50 -7.53
C SER A 603 13.82 8.21 -7.03
N ILE A 604 13.52 8.14 -5.72
CA ILE A 604 12.98 6.95 -5.05
C ILE A 604 11.48 7.14 -4.75
N ALA A 605 10.63 6.36 -5.43
CA ALA A 605 9.21 6.28 -5.11
C ALA A 605 8.96 5.45 -3.84
N SER A 606 8.24 6.00 -2.86
CA SER A 606 7.83 5.27 -1.65
C SER A 606 6.85 4.14 -1.98
N ARG A 607 6.90 3.04 -1.23
CA ARG A 607 5.85 2.01 -1.23
C ARG A 607 4.91 2.20 -0.02
N PRO A 608 3.60 1.91 -0.15
CA PRO A 608 2.65 2.00 0.97
C PRO A 608 3.01 1.09 2.16
N ASP A 609 2.44 1.37 3.33
CA ASP A 609 2.59 0.49 4.51
C ASP A 609 1.51 -0.61 4.44
N PRO A 610 1.88 -1.89 4.20
CA PRO A 610 0.90 -2.97 4.07
C PRO A 610 0.10 -3.22 5.35
N SER A 611 0.61 -2.82 6.53
CA SER A 611 -0.12 -2.97 7.81
C SER A 611 -1.30 -2.01 7.96
N LYS A 612 -1.41 -1.01 7.09
CA LYS A 612 -2.54 -0.06 7.04
C LYS A 612 -3.59 -0.44 6.02
N ASP A 613 -3.31 -1.43 5.16
CA ASP A 613 -4.27 -1.92 4.18
C ASP A 613 -5.25 -2.90 4.85
N ALA A 614 -6.53 -2.61 4.66
CA ALA A 614 -7.62 -3.41 5.21
C ALA A 614 -7.62 -4.82 4.61
N SER A 615 -7.47 -4.98 3.29
CA SER A 615 -7.44 -6.28 2.61
C SER A 615 -6.29 -7.16 3.11
N VAL A 616 -5.14 -6.56 3.43
CA VAL A 616 -3.98 -7.26 4.03
C VAL A 616 -4.33 -7.78 5.43
N THR A 617 -4.77 -6.88 6.32
CA THR A 617 -5.11 -7.23 7.70
C THR A 617 -6.27 -8.22 7.78
N GLY A 618 -7.27 -8.06 6.92
CA GLY A 618 -8.44 -8.93 6.82
C GLY A 618 -8.10 -10.33 6.34
N THR A 619 -7.19 -10.47 5.36
CA THR A 619 -6.76 -11.80 4.86
C THR A 619 -6.12 -12.63 5.97
N VAL A 620 -5.17 -12.05 6.72
CA VAL A 620 -4.49 -12.77 7.81
C VAL A 620 -5.45 -13.00 8.99
N SER A 621 -6.35 -12.06 9.26
CA SER A 621 -7.37 -12.23 10.29
C SER A 621 -8.36 -13.35 9.94
N ALA A 622 -8.73 -13.50 8.67
CA ALA A 622 -9.56 -14.60 8.20
C ALA A 622 -8.89 -15.97 8.40
N GLN A 623 -7.60 -16.11 8.05
CA GLN A 623 -6.84 -17.34 8.34
C GLN A 623 -6.77 -17.65 9.84
N TYR A 624 -6.52 -16.62 10.66
CA TYR A 624 -6.52 -16.73 12.11
C TYR A 624 -7.88 -17.21 12.64
N GLN A 625 -8.99 -16.59 12.22
CA GLN A 625 -10.34 -16.98 12.66
C GLN A 625 -10.74 -18.37 12.15
N ALA A 626 -10.45 -18.70 10.90
CA ALA A 626 -10.71 -20.02 10.33
C ALA A 626 -10.02 -21.12 11.12
N ALA A 627 -8.75 -20.94 11.52
CA ALA A 627 -8.06 -21.89 12.40
C ALA A 627 -8.79 -22.09 13.73
N GLN A 628 -9.33 -21.04 14.33
CA GLN A 628 -10.07 -21.13 15.59
C GLN A 628 -11.41 -21.84 15.41
N ASN A 629 -12.10 -21.52 14.32
CA ASN A 629 -13.38 -22.11 13.99
C ASN A 629 -13.21 -23.62 13.71
N PHE A 630 -12.11 -24.04 13.07
CA PHE A 630 -11.76 -25.46 12.94
C PHE A 630 -11.61 -26.15 14.30
N ALA A 631 -10.79 -25.63 15.21
CA ALA A 631 -10.65 -26.21 16.55
C ALA A 631 -12.00 -26.32 17.28
N ARG A 632 -12.76 -25.22 17.33
CA ARG A 632 -14.04 -25.17 18.04
C ARG A 632 -15.07 -26.12 17.46
N ALA A 633 -15.12 -26.25 16.14
CA ALA A 633 -16.06 -27.15 15.49
C ALA A 633 -15.71 -28.62 15.71
N GLN A 634 -14.42 -28.98 15.66
CA GLN A 634 -13.99 -30.34 16.01
C GLN A 634 -14.26 -30.64 17.49
N ILE A 635 -13.93 -29.73 18.40
CA ILE A 635 -14.25 -29.89 19.83
C ILE A 635 -15.75 -30.10 20.03
N ARG A 636 -16.60 -29.32 19.36
CA ARG A 636 -18.07 -29.49 19.43
C ARG A 636 -18.50 -30.88 18.97
N ASN A 637 -18.09 -31.31 17.77
CA ASN A 637 -18.50 -32.62 17.23
C ASN A 637 -18.12 -33.77 18.16
N PHE A 638 -16.87 -33.77 18.67
CA PHE A 638 -16.40 -34.82 19.57
C PHE A 638 -17.06 -34.73 20.95
N ASN A 639 -17.33 -33.53 21.48
CA ASN A 639 -18.07 -33.39 22.74
C ASN A 639 -19.54 -33.78 22.62
N ASP A 640 -20.22 -33.44 21.52
CA ASP A 640 -21.60 -33.86 21.30
C ASP A 640 -21.69 -35.40 21.25
N ARG A 641 -20.64 -36.09 20.76
CA ARG A 641 -20.52 -37.54 20.91
C ARG A 641 -20.29 -37.98 22.35
N LEU A 642 -19.33 -37.37 23.07
CA LEU A 642 -19.04 -37.69 24.47
C LEU A 642 -20.29 -37.60 25.36
N GLU A 643 -21.13 -36.60 25.12
CA GLU A 643 -22.41 -36.40 25.83
C GLU A 643 -23.42 -37.52 25.54
N GLN A 644 -23.43 -38.07 24.33
CA GLN A 644 -24.29 -39.23 24.01
C GLN A 644 -23.85 -40.51 24.74
N LEU A 645 -22.59 -40.59 25.19
CA LEU A 645 -22.08 -41.74 25.93
C LEU A 645 -22.56 -41.79 27.38
N HIS A 646 -23.08 -40.68 27.93
CA HIS A 646 -23.61 -40.62 29.30
C HIS A 646 -24.90 -41.45 29.49
N GLY A 647 -25.55 -41.90 28.41
CA GLY A 647 -26.77 -42.72 28.48
C GLY A 647 -26.50 -44.13 29.03
N SER A 648 -27.26 -44.52 30.06
CA SER A 648 -27.20 -45.84 30.72
C SER A 648 -28.19 -46.89 30.16
N GLU A 649 -28.81 -46.64 29.00
CA GLU A 649 -29.81 -47.57 28.45
C GLU A 649 -29.22 -48.51 27.38
N ASP A 650 -29.51 -49.80 27.53
CA ASP A 650 -29.35 -50.84 26.53
C ASP A 650 -30.10 -50.46 25.24
N VAL A 651 -29.37 -50.10 24.19
CA VAL A 651 -29.94 -49.90 22.85
C VAL A 651 -29.71 -51.18 22.03
N PRO A 652 -30.78 -51.86 21.55
CA PRO A 652 -30.67 -53.04 20.68
C PRO A 652 -30.22 -52.65 19.27
N SER A 653 -29.39 -53.48 18.61
CA SER A 653 -28.89 -53.28 17.25
C SER A 653 -29.61 -54.14 16.19
N SER A 654 -29.96 -53.52 15.05
CA SER A 654 -30.06 -54.15 13.72
C SER A 654 -29.97 -53.10 12.60
N LEU A 655 -28.92 -53.16 11.78
CA LEU A 655 -28.74 -52.23 10.65
C LEU A 655 -29.75 -52.48 9.50
N ASN A 656 -30.09 -51.40 8.78
CA ASN A 656 -29.98 -51.39 7.32
C ASN A 656 -29.80 -49.96 6.77
N GLY A 657 -28.57 -49.72 6.26
CA GLY A 657 -28.22 -48.86 5.11
C GLY A 657 -28.51 -47.36 5.15
N VAL A 658 -27.46 -46.53 5.19
CA VAL A 658 -27.45 -45.25 4.45
C VAL A 658 -26.05 -44.94 3.94
N HIS A 659 -25.93 -44.85 2.61
CA HIS A 659 -24.82 -44.18 1.92
C HIS A 659 -25.17 -42.69 1.78
N PHE A 660 -24.22 -41.80 2.09
CA PHE A 660 -24.30 -40.40 1.70
C PHE A 660 -23.26 -40.12 0.61
N ALA A 661 -23.75 -39.84 -0.59
CA ALA A 661 -22.98 -39.26 -1.69
C ALA A 661 -23.59 -37.89 -2.00
N LEU A 662 -22.84 -36.80 -1.81
CA LEU A 662 -23.17 -35.45 -2.31
C LEU A 662 -21.89 -34.58 -2.37
N PRO A 663 -21.76 -33.57 -3.25
CA PRO A 663 -22.66 -33.12 -4.30
C PRO A 663 -22.07 -33.11 -5.73
N THR A 664 -23.00 -33.06 -6.68
CA THR A 664 -22.86 -32.91 -8.12
C THR A 664 -22.56 -31.46 -8.53
N SER A 665 -21.34 -31.15 -8.98
CA SER A 665 -21.12 -30.06 -9.94
C SER A 665 -19.87 -30.34 -10.81
N PRO A 666 -19.90 -30.14 -12.15
CA PRO A 666 -18.80 -30.59 -13.01
C PRO A 666 -17.54 -29.71 -13.05
N ALA A 667 -17.43 -28.62 -12.29
CA ALA A 667 -16.49 -27.53 -12.63
C ALA A 667 -15.17 -27.43 -11.82
N GLU A 668 -14.90 -28.26 -10.81
CA GLU A 668 -13.68 -28.09 -9.97
C GLU A 668 -12.87 -29.38 -9.76
N ARG A 669 -12.69 -30.19 -10.83
CA ARG A 669 -11.95 -31.47 -10.77
C ARG A 669 -10.43 -31.38 -10.98
N GLY A 670 -9.83 -30.19 -11.01
CA GLY A 670 -8.45 -30.02 -11.50
C GLY A 670 -7.32 -30.31 -10.51
N LEU A 671 -7.57 -30.31 -9.20
CA LEU A 671 -6.51 -30.37 -8.17
C LEU A 671 -6.78 -31.35 -7.02
N ASP A 672 -7.90 -32.09 -7.07
CA ASP A 672 -8.42 -32.89 -5.95
C ASP A 672 -8.15 -34.40 -6.10
N THR A 673 -7.59 -34.83 -7.23
CA THR A 673 -7.33 -36.25 -7.51
C THR A 673 -6.14 -36.81 -6.77
N ASP A 674 -5.07 -36.05 -6.56
CA ASP A 674 -3.79 -36.64 -6.09
C ASP A 674 -3.81 -37.01 -4.60
N LEU A 675 -4.49 -36.21 -3.76
CA LEU A 675 -4.62 -36.48 -2.32
C LEU A 675 -5.59 -37.65 -2.04
N TRP A 676 -6.73 -37.68 -2.73
CA TRP A 676 -7.67 -38.79 -2.62
C TRP A 676 -7.09 -40.08 -3.21
N ASN A 677 -6.40 -40.01 -4.35
CA ASN A 677 -5.76 -41.19 -4.94
C ASN A 677 -4.60 -41.71 -4.09
N ALA A 678 -3.80 -40.85 -3.44
CA ALA A 678 -2.74 -41.30 -2.55
C ALA A 678 -3.29 -41.97 -1.27
N ALA A 679 -4.32 -41.39 -0.65
CA ALA A 679 -4.97 -41.97 0.53
C ALA A 679 -5.72 -43.27 0.20
N LEU A 680 -6.41 -43.33 -0.93
CA LEU A 680 -7.12 -44.53 -1.41
C LEU A 680 -6.16 -45.61 -1.91
N GLN A 681 -5.02 -45.26 -2.54
CA GLN A 681 -4.01 -46.24 -2.95
C GLN A 681 -3.30 -46.85 -1.73
N GLN A 682 -3.04 -46.05 -0.69
CA GLN A 682 -2.45 -46.56 0.55
C GLN A 682 -3.42 -47.49 1.29
N GLN A 683 -4.73 -47.20 1.27
CA GLN A 683 -5.76 -48.08 1.81
C GLN A 683 -5.96 -49.34 0.96
N ALA A 684 -5.98 -49.23 -0.38
CA ALA A 684 -6.13 -50.36 -1.28
C ALA A 684 -4.93 -51.33 -1.26
N GLN A 685 -3.72 -50.84 -0.96
CA GLN A 685 -2.54 -51.69 -0.74
C GLN A 685 -2.60 -52.43 0.60
N LEU A 686 -3.21 -51.85 1.63
CA LEU A 686 -3.45 -52.50 2.92
C LEU A 686 -4.59 -53.53 2.84
N ASP A 687 -5.64 -53.24 2.06
CA ASP A 687 -6.77 -54.15 1.81
C ASP A 687 -6.38 -55.31 0.88
N ALA A 688 -5.37 -55.14 0.02
CA ALA A 688 -4.82 -56.21 -0.82
C ALA A 688 -3.94 -57.21 -0.04
N GLN A 689 -3.49 -56.86 1.17
CA GLN A 689 -2.64 -57.73 2.01
C GLN A 689 -3.40 -58.45 3.14
N ASN A 690 -4.63 -58.03 3.48
CA ASN A 690 -5.48 -58.71 4.45
C ASN A 690 -6.77 -59.18 3.78
N SER A 691 -6.91 -60.50 3.62
CA SER A 691 -8.19 -61.11 3.29
C SER A 691 -9.27 -60.58 4.23
N LEU A 692 -10.34 -59.99 3.65
CA LEU A 692 -11.55 -59.55 4.32
C LEU A 692 -11.97 -60.53 5.44
N PRO A 693 -12.35 -60.06 6.64
CA PRO A 693 -12.94 -60.95 7.63
C PRO A 693 -14.26 -61.53 7.08
N PRO A 694 -14.62 -62.77 7.43
CA PRO A 694 -15.85 -63.39 6.95
C PRO A 694 -17.07 -62.64 7.48
N ALA A 695 -18.16 -62.62 6.69
CA ALA A 695 -19.46 -62.16 7.15
C ALA A 695 -19.82 -62.89 8.46
N LEU A 696 -20.03 -62.14 9.54
CA LEU A 696 -20.23 -62.73 10.86
C LEU A 696 -21.63 -63.36 10.97
N PRO A 697 -21.76 -64.53 11.65
CA PRO A 697 -22.99 -65.30 11.66
C PRO A 697 -24.04 -64.66 12.56
N PHE A 698 -25.30 -64.78 12.14
CA PHE A 698 -26.49 -64.48 12.93
C PHE A 698 -26.47 -65.27 14.24
N GLY A 699 -26.23 -64.58 15.35
CA GLY A 699 -26.22 -65.14 16.70
C GLY A 699 -27.19 -64.40 17.62
N THR A 700 -27.90 -65.15 18.45
CA THR A 700 -28.85 -64.67 19.46
C THR A 700 -28.19 -63.80 20.55
N GLN A 701 -28.98 -62.83 21.02
CA GLN A 701 -28.66 -61.64 21.80
C GLN A 701 -28.03 -61.85 23.20
N THR A 702 -27.22 -60.87 23.62
CA THR A 702 -27.04 -60.45 25.02
C THR A 702 -26.97 -58.91 25.11
N PRO A 703 -27.60 -58.25 26.11
CA PRO A 703 -27.49 -56.81 26.37
C PRO A 703 -26.07 -56.38 26.82
N GLY A 704 -25.68 -55.12 26.55
CA GLY A 704 -24.39 -54.56 26.99
C GLY A 704 -23.24 -54.52 25.96
N GLN A 705 -23.51 -54.19 24.70
CA GLN A 705 -22.50 -54.11 23.64
C GLN A 705 -21.42 -53.04 23.90
N ARG A 706 -20.15 -53.38 23.63
CA ARG A 706 -18.99 -52.55 23.99
C ARG A 706 -18.44 -51.66 22.88
N LEU A 707 -18.85 -51.80 21.62
CA LEU A 707 -18.27 -51.07 20.47
C LEU A 707 -19.34 -50.25 19.73
N SER A 708 -19.05 -48.98 19.43
CA SER A 708 -19.96 -48.13 18.65
C SER A 708 -19.23 -47.26 17.63
N TYR A 709 -19.89 -47.00 16.50
CA TYR A 709 -19.44 -46.10 15.44
C TYR A 709 -20.38 -44.90 15.34
N TRP A 710 -19.82 -43.73 15.02
CA TRP A 710 -20.59 -42.52 14.80
C TRP A 710 -20.01 -41.67 13.67
N THR A 711 -20.88 -40.87 13.07
CA THR A 711 -20.52 -39.82 12.13
C THR A 711 -21.40 -38.60 12.36
N GLY A 712 -20.83 -37.41 12.22
CA GLY A 712 -21.52 -36.14 12.39
C GLY A 712 -20.96 -35.11 11.43
N GLY A 713 -21.80 -34.16 11.02
CA GLY A 713 -21.41 -33.07 10.17
C GLY A 713 -22.12 -31.78 10.55
N TYR A 714 -21.56 -30.68 10.10
CA TYR A 714 -22.07 -29.35 10.41
C TYR A 714 -21.84 -28.37 9.27
N VAL A 715 -22.70 -27.35 9.23
CA VAL A 715 -22.54 -26.14 8.43
C VAL A 715 -22.72 -24.96 9.36
N ASP A 716 -21.73 -24.06 9.38
CA ASP A 716 -21.68 -22.87 10.21
C ASP A 716 -21.53 -21.64 9.33
N PHE A 717 -22.37 -20.64 9.57
CA PHE A 717 -22.35 -19.36 8.90
C PHE A 717 -22.10 -18.27 9.93
N GLY A 718 -21.06 -17.46 9.72
CA GLY A 718 -20.74 -16.35 10.61
C GLY A 718 -20.55 -15.03 9.88
N ARG A 719 -20.87 -13.95 10.58
CA ARG A 719 -20.55 -12.58 10.14
C ARG A 719 -20.03 -11.78 11.32
N ASP A 720 -18.91 -11.13 11.08
CA ASP A 720 -18.31 -10.14 11.96
C ASP A 720 -18.22 -8.80 11.22
N LYS A 721 -18.58 -7.72 11.91
CA LYS A 721 -18.51 -6.36 11.37
C LYS A 721 -17.83 -5.44 12.37
N ASP A 722 -16.85 -4.71 11.88
CA ASP A 722 -16.25 -3.58 12.59
C ASP A 722 -16.37 -2.31 11.71
N ALA A 723 -16.00 -1.14 12.25
CA ALA A 723 -16.08 0.15 11.56
C ALA A 723 -15.24 0.21 10.27
N THR A 724 -14.22 -0.65 10.14
CA THR A 724 -13.25 -0.62 9.03
C THR A 724 -13.32 -1.82 8.09
N MET A 725 -13.95 -2.92 8.50
CA MET A 725 -13.92 -4.19 7.77
C MET A 725 -15.15 -5.05 8.04
N ARG A 726 -15.62 -5.73 7.01
CA ARG A 726 -16.64 -6.77 7.09
C ARG A 726 -16.00 -8.13 6.78
N LEU A 727 -16.21 -9.10 7.65
CA LEU A 727 -15.74 -10.47 7.46
C LEU A 727 -16.91 -11.43 7.57
N SER A 728 -17.04 -12.33 6.60
CA SER A 728 -18.06 -13.38 6.63
C SER A 728 -17.45 -14.70 6.25
N HIS A 729 -17.82 -15.76 6.96
CA HIS A 729 -17.32 -17.11 6.71
C HIS A 729 -18.45 -18.12 6.54
N THR A 730 -18.18 -19.16 5.76
CA THR A 730 -18.95 -20.40 5.72
C THR A 730 -18.00 -21.55 6.03
N LEU A 731 -18.24 -22.21 7.15
CA LEU A 731 -17.47 -23.36 7.61
C LEU A 731 -18.33 -24.61 7.48
N VAL A 732 -17.79 -25.64 6.84
CA VAL A 732 -18.41 -26.97 6.75
C VAL A 732 -17.44 -28.01 7.29
N GLY A 733 -17.97 -29.07 7.89
CA GLY A 733 -17.12 -30.18 8.30
C GLY A 733 -17.87 -31.45 8.59
N VAL A 734 -17.12 -32.55 8.59
CA VAL A 734 -17.58 -33.90 8.90
C VAL A 734 -16.56 -34.54 9.82
N SER A 735 -17.04 -35.22 10.86
CA SER A 735 -16.23 -35.99 11.80
C SER A 735 -16.82 -37.39 11.94
N THR A 736 -15.96 -38.37 12.14
CA THR A 736 -16.36 -39.76 12.38
C THR A 736 -15.43 -40.40 13.40
N GLY A 737 -15.93 -41.38 14.15
CA GLY A 737 -15.12 -42.08 15.13
C GLY A 737 -15.71 -43.41 15.56
N VAL A 738 -14.91 -44.10 16.36
CA VAL A 738 -15.24 -45.37 17.00
C VAL A 738 -14.88 -45.28 18.47
N ASP A 739 -15.76 -45.77 19.33
CA ASP A 739 -15.53 -45.83 20.77
C ASP A 739 -15.82 -47.21 21.35
N TYR A 740 -15.07 -47.53 22.41
CA TYR A 740 -15.15 -48.77 23.16
C TYR A 740 -15.47 -48.48 24.63
N ARG A 741 -16.51 -49.16 25.14
CA ARG A 741 -16.95 -49.11 26.53
C ARG A 741 -16.23 -50.18 27.35
N PHE A 742 -15.26 -49.75 28.17
CA PHE A 742 -14.43 -50.65 28.98
C PHE A 742 -15.18 -51.13 30.22
N THR A 743 -15.88 -50.20 30.88
CA THR A 743 -16.77 -50.46 32.02
C THR A 743 -18.10 -49.73 31.77
N PRO A 744 -19.15 -50.00 32.55
CA PRO A 744 -20.40 -49.24 32.44
C PRO A 744 -20.24 -47.73 32.67
N THR A 745 -19.09 -47.27 33.18
CA THR A 745 -18.82 -45.88 33.55
C THR A 745 -17.64 -45.27 32.79
N VAL A 746 -16.88 -46.05 32.01
CA VAL A 746 -15.68 -45.60 31.29
C VAL A 746 -15.77 -46.02 29.82
N THR A 747 -15.78 -45.02 28.94
CA THR A 747 -15.75 -45.21 27.49
C THR A 747 -14.62 -44.37 26.89
N ALA A 748 -13.87 -44.92 25.92
CA ALA A 748 -12.88 -44.14 25.18
C ALA A 748 -12.91 -44.46 23.70
N GLY A 749 -12.53 -43.51 22.86
CA GLY A 749 -12.57 -43.63 21.42
C GLY A 749 -11.56 -42.79 20.69
N VAL A 750 -11.52 -43.02 19.39
CA VAL A 750 -10.67 -42.31 18.44
C VAL A 750 -11.53 -41.83 17.28
N GLY A 751 -11.17 -40.71 16.69
CA GLY A 751 -11.89 -40.22 15.52
C GLY A 751 -11.05 -39.32 14.65
N MET A 752 -11.60 -39.03 13.48
CA MET A 752 -11.02 -38.14 12.48
C MET A 752 -12.08 -37.16 11.99
N GLY A 753 -11.64 -36.01 11.49
CA GLY A 753 -12.54 -35.01 10.95
C GLY A 753 -11.90 -34.16 9.87
N PHE A 754 -12.73 -33.72 8.94
CA PHE A 754 -12.39 -32.78 7.89
C PHE A 754 -13.20 -31.51 8.05
N GLY A 755 -12.57 -30.36 7.79
CA GLY A 755 -13.23 -29.06 7.77
C GLY A 755 -12.78 -28.23 6.57
N ARG A 756 -13.69 -27.42 6.03
CA ARG A 756 -13.40 -26.39 5.01
C ARG A 756 -14.04 -25.08 5.42
N ASP A 757 -13.27 -24.01 5.35
CA ASP A 757 -13.70 -22.64 5.63
C ASP A 757 -13.54 -21.79 4.36
N VAL A 758 -14.56 -21.02 4.02
CA VAL A 758 -14.46 -19.98 3.00
C VAL A 758 -14.82 -18.65 3.64
N SER A 759 -13.84 -17.75 3.68
CA SER A 759 -13.95 -16.43 4.28
C SER A 759 -13.84 -15.34 3.21
N ASP A 760 -14.85 -14.49 3.12
CA ASP A 760 -14.89 -13.29 2.27
C ASP A 760 -14.56 -12.04 3.10
N ILE A 761 -13.69 -11.18 2.56
CA ILE A 761 -13.13 -10.01 3.24
C ILE A 761 -13.48 -8.74 2.48
N GLY A 762 -14.23 -7.85 3.12
CA GLY A 762 -14.68 -6.59 2.53
C GLY A 762 -15.58 -6.80 1.30
N ASP A 763 -15.48 -5.87 0.35
CA ASP A 763 -16.26 -5.86 -0.91
C ASP A 763 -15.35 -5.88 -2.17
N THR A 764 -14.03 -6.09 -2.02
CA THR A 764 -13.03 -6.04 -3.11
C THR A 764 -12.78 -7.39 -3.81
N GLY A 765 -13.49 -8.44 -3.39
CA GLY A 765 -13.27 -9.81 -3.86
C GLY A 765 -12.04 -10.48 -3.22
N THR A 766 -11.53 -9.93 -2.12
CA THR A 766 -10.51 -10.59 -1.27
C THR A 766 -11.13 -11.78 -0.54
N ARG A 767 -10.46 -12.93 -0.58
CA ARG A 767 -10.97 -14.21 -0.07
C ARG A 767 -9.85 -15.08 0.50
N SER A 768 -10.17 -15.83 1.56
CA SER A 768 -9.34 -16.90 2.12
C SER A 768 -10.13 -18.21 2.14
N ASN A 769 -9.51 -19.31 1.72
CA ASN A 769 -10.07 -20.67 1.74
C ASN A 769 -9.19 -21.54 2.64
N GLY A 770 -9.73 -22.00 3.76
CA GLY A 770 -9.04 -22.87 4.70
C GLY A 770 -9.50 -24.32 4.59
N ARG A 771 -8.60 -25.25 4.87
CA ARG A 771 -8.89 -26.69 5.02
C ARG A 771 -8.25 -27.20 6.30
N SER A 772 -8.91 -28.15 6.95
CA SER A 772 -8.43 -28.83 8.15
C SER A 772 -8.65 -30.32 8.06
N LEU A 773 -7.62 -31.09 8.39
CA LEU A 773 -7.73 -32.54 8.62
C LEU A 773 -7.28 -32.84 10.05
N SER A 774 -8.17 -33.43 10.83
CA SER A 774 -8.05 -33.60 12.28
C SER A 774 -8.11 -35.05 12.69
N THR A 775 -7.36 -35.41 13.73
CA THR A 775 -7.43 -36.69 14.45
C THR A 775 -7.56 -36.42 15.94
N ALA A 776 -8.41 -37.18 16.64
CA ALA A 776 -8.67 -36.96 18.05
C ALA A 776 -8.78 -38.27 18.84
N LEU A 777 -8.37 -38.20 20.10
CA LEU A 777 -8.60 -39.18 21.16
C LEU A 777 -9.59 -38.57 22.15
N TYR A 778 -10.59 -39.33 22.56
CA TYR A 778 -11.59 -38.86 23.52
C TYR A 778 -11.96 -39.94 24.52
N ALA A 779 -12.34 -39.53 25.72
CA ALA A 779 -12.77 -40.44 26.78
C ALA A 779 -13.83 -39.78 27.67
N SER A 780 -14.77 -40.58 28.16
CA SER A 780 -15.83 -40.18 29.07
C SER A 780 -15.80 -41.09 30.30
N TYR A 781 -15.86 -40.47 31.49
CA TYR A 781 -16.01 -41.13 32.78
C TYR A 781 -17.27 -40.62 33.48
N HIS A 782 -18.23 -41.51 33.74
CA HIS A 782 -19.56 -41.16 34.25
C HIS A 782 -20.03 -42.13 35.37
N PRO A 783 -19.44 -42.09 36.57
CA PRO A 783 -19.70 -43.08 37.62
C PRO A 783 -21.07 -43.01 38.31
N ASP A 784 -21.91 -42.02 38.03
CA ASP A 784 -23.32 -41.89 38.47
C ASP A 784 -23.92 -40.65 37.77
N ALA A 785 -24.36 -39.64 38.54
CA ALA A 785 -24.86 -38.36 38.05
C ALA A 785 -23.73 -37.36 37.70
N VAL A 786 -22.48 -37.63 38.09
CA VAL A 786 -21.33 -36.80 37.72
C VAL A 786 -20.65 -37.38 36.50
N PHE A 787 -20.23 -36.53 35.58
CA PHE A 787 -19.38 -36.94 34.45
C PHE A 787 -18.15 -36.06 34.30
N VAL A 788 -17.11 -36.64 33.68
CA VAL A 788 -15.89 -35.98 33.23
C VAL A 788 -15.57 -36.50 31.84
N ASP A 789 -15.53 -35.58 30.88
CA ASP A 789 -15.19 -35.87 29.49
C ASP A 789 -13.87 -35.19 29.12
N GLY A 790 -12.98 -35.93 28.47
CA GLY A 790 -11.69 -35.46 28.00
C GLY A 790 -11.55 -35.66 26.49
N LEU A 791 -10.96 -34.65 25.84
CA LEU A 791 -10.67 -34.64 24.40
C LEU A 791 -9.28 -34.07 24.15
N LEU A 792 -8.52 -34.73 23.29
CA LEU A 792 -7.25 -34.24 22.75
C LEU A 792 -7.18 -34.54 21.25
N GLY A 793 -6.85 -33.55 20.45
CA GLY A 793 -6.74 -33.69 19.01
C GLY A 793 -5.63 -32.86 18.39
N TYR A 794 -5.31 -33.23 17.16
CA TYR A 794 -4.33 -32.57 16.30
C TYR A 794 -4.93 -32.38 14.91
N SER A 795 -4.65 -31.23 14.30
CA SER A 795 -5.08 -30.89 12.95
C SER A 795 -3.91 -30.38 12.10
N ARG A 796 -3.88 -30.79 10.84
CA ARG A 796 -3.13 -30.08 9.79
C ARG A 796 -4.06 -29.06 9.14
N LEU A 797 -3.53 -27.87 8.90
CA LEU A 797 -4.25 -26.75 8.30
C LEU A 797 -3.58 -26.35 7.00
N ASP A 798 -4.38 -25.97 6.02
CA ASP A 798 -3.92 -25.42 4.75
C ASP A 798 -4.81 -24.24 4.36
N PHE A 799 -4.23 -23.15 3.89
CA PHE A 799 -4.93 -21.93 3.52
C PHE A 799 -4.48 -21.43 2.17
N ASP A 800 -5.43 -21.21 1.27
CA ASP A 800 -5.21 -20.46 0.03
C ASP A 800 -5.87 -19.08 0.14
N SER A 801 -5.15 -18.04 -0.21
CA SER A 801 -5.65 -16.66 -0.17
C SER A 801 -5.53 -15.98 -1.53
N LYS A 802 -6.56 -15.18 -1.85
CA LYS A 802 -6.59 -14.25 -2.97
C LYS A 802 -6.86 -12.86 -2.40
N ARG A 803 -5.92 -11.95 -2.52
CA ARG A 803 -5.99 -10.60 -1.95
C ARG A 803 -5.99 -9.54 -3.03
N HIS A 804 -6.94 -8.61 -2.96
CA HIS A 804 -6.96 -7.44 -3.83
C HIS A 804 -5.84 -6.45 -3.44
N VAL A 805 -5.14 -5.90 -4.43
CA VAL A 805 -4.05 -4.94 -4.27
C VAL A 805 -4.52 -3.57 -4.73
N SER A 806 -4.70 -2.65 -3.79
CA SER A 806 -5.33 -1.36 -4.02
C SER A 806 -4.56 -0.45 -4.99
N GLU A 807 -3.23 -0.60 -5.07
CA GLU A 807 -2.37 0.25 -5.91
C GLU A 807 -2.39 -0.10 -7.40
N THR A 808 -2.74 -1.35 -7.74
CA THR A 808 -2.64 -1.86 -9.12
C THR A 808 -3.92 -2.54 -9.62
N ASP A 809 -4.93 -2.68 -8.77
CA ASP A 809 -6.20 -3.36 -9.07
C ASP A 809 -6.02 -4.82 -9.55
N VAL A 810 -4.93 -5.46 -9.13
CA VAL A 810 -4.64 -6.88 -9.39
C VAL A 810 -4.85 -7.72 -8.12
N TYR A 811 -4.81 -9.04 -8.28
CA TYR A 811 -4.91 -9.97 -7.15
C TYR A 811 -3.58 -10.64 -6.85
N ALA A 812 -3.13 -10.53 -5.60
CA ALA A 812 -2.04 -11.33 -5.05
C ALA A 812 -2.57 -12.70 -4.61
N ARG A 813 -1.78 -13.75 -4.77
CA ARG A 813 -2.12 -15.12 -4.36
C ARG A 813 -1.09 -15.67 -3.40
N GLY A 814 -1.54 -16.39 -2.36
CA GLY A 814 -0.67 -17.03 -1.38
C GLY A 814 -1.24 -18.36 -0.92
N SER A 815 -0.36 -19.26 -0.50
CA SER A 815 -0.72 -20.53 0.14
C SER A 815 0.07 -20.68 1.43
N ARG A 816 -0.57 -21.17 2.50
CA ARG A 816 -0.01 -21.19 3.85
C ARG A 816 -0.40 -22.47 4.57
N ALA A 817 0.61 -23.25 4.95
CA ALA A 817 0.43 -24.42 5.81
C ALA A 817 0.35 -24.04 7.30
N GLY A 818 -0.26 -24.91 8.09
CA GLY A 818 -0.31 -24.79 9.54
C GLY A 818 -0.57 -26.10 10.25
N SER A 819 -0.43 -26.06 11.57
CA SER A 819 -0.74 -27.15 12.47
C SER A 819 -1.46 -26.62 13.71
N GLN A 820 -2.29 -27.47 14.30
CA GLN A 820 -3.08 -27.10 15.46
C GLN A 820 -3.22 -28.28 16.40
N VAL A 821 -3.01 -28.04 17.69
CA VAL A 821 -3.38 -28.96 18.76
C VAL A 821 -4.59 -28.36 19.47
N PHE A 822 -5.60 -29.18 19.75
CA PHE A 822 -6.80 -28.74 20.45
C PHE A 822 -7.19 -29.76 21.51
N GLY A 823 -7.87 -29.30 22.55
CA GLY A 823 -8.34 -30.18 23.61
C GLY A 823 -9.43 -29.53 24.44
N ALA A 824 -10.19 -30.37 25.12
CA ALA A 824 -11.24 -29.93 26.02
C ALA A 824 -11.36 -30.85 27.23
N LEU A 825 -11.70 -30.26 28.36
CA LEU A 825 -12.13 -30.96 29.55
C LEU A 825 -13.52 -30.43 29.92
N THR A 826 -14.51 -31.31 29.95
CA THR A 826 -15.89 -30.99 30.34
C THR A 826 -16.23 -31.76 31.61
N SER A 827 -16.91 -31.13 32.56
CA SER A 827 -17.46 -31.84 33.71
C SER A 827 -18.79 -31.23 34.10
N GLY A 828 -19.71 -32.06 34.57
CA GLY A 828 -21.05 -31.62 34.95
C GLY A 828 -21.75 -32.60 35.87
N TYR A 829 -22.98 -32.24 36.21
CA TYR A 829 -23.89 -33.05 36.99
C TYR A 829 -25.17 -33.27 36.21
N GLU A 830 -25.80 -34.43 36.30
CA GLU A 830 -27.02 -34.79 35.59
C GLU A 830 -28.17 -35.05 36.58
N PHE A 831 -29.16 -34.17 36.57
CA PHE A 831 -30.42 -34.36 37.27
C PHE A 831 -31.34 -35.18 36.37
N ARG A 832 -31.47 -36.47 36.68
CA ARG A 832 -32.26 -37.44 35.90
C ARG A 832 -33.65 -37.65 36.52
N LEU A 833 -34.68 -37.42 35.70
CA LEU A 833 -36.08 -37.79 35.91
C LEU A 833 -36.44 -38.89 34.90
N PRO A 834 -37.56 -39.63 35.08
CA PRO A 834 -37.89 -40.78 34.22
C PRO A 834 -37.97 -40.49 32.71
N GLN A 835 -38.30 -39.25 32.33
CA GLN A 835 -38.41 -38.83 30.92
C GLN A 835 -37.64 -37.54 30.63
N SER A 836 -36.92 -36.98 31.62
CA SER A 836 -36.25 -35.69 31.46
C SER A 836 -34.88 -35.70 32.12
N LEU A 837 -33.94 -34.97 31.55
CA LEU A 837 -32.62 -34.77 32.11
C LEU A 837 -32.29 -33.28 32.05
N VAL A 838 -31.72 -32.75 33.13
CA VAL A 838 -31.14 -31.40 33.14
C VAL A 838 -29.71 -31.52 33.64
N SER A 839 -28.76 -30.93 32.92
CA SER A 839 -27.35 -31.05 33.22
C SER A 839 -26.63 -29.70 33.14
N PRO A 840 -26.33 -29.06 34.28
CA PRO A 840 -25.34 -28.00 34.32
C PRO A 840 -23.92 -28.58 34.14
N TYR A 841 -23.10 -27.89 33.34
CA TYR A 841 -21.72 -28.28 33.08
C TYR A 841 -20.79 -27.09 32.95
N GLY A 842 -19.51 -27.33 33.23
CA GLY A 842 -18.40 -26.43 32.94
C GLY A 842 -17.47 -27.07 31.91
N ARG A 843 -16.87 -26.25 31.05
CA ARG A 843 -15.90 -26.70 30.05
C ARG A 843 -14.72 -25.76 29.97
N VAL A 844 -13.52 -26.34 29.87
CA VAL A 844 -12.30 -25.61 29.52
C VAL A 844 -11.80 -26.17 28.20
N GLN A 845 -11.61 -25.28 27.22
CA GLN A 845 -11.12 -25.60 25.89
C GLN A 845 -9.78 -24.91 25.67
N VAL A 846 -8.83 -25.63 25.11
CA VAL A 846 -7.51 -25.10 24.76
C VAL A 846 -7.22 -25.41 23.30
N SER A 847 -6.62 -24.45 22.60
CA SER A 847 -6.04 -24.69 21.28
C SER A 847 -4.72 -23.95 21.15
N GLN A 848 -3.77 -24.57 20.46
CA GLN A 848 -2.50 -23.96 20.09
C GLN A 848 -2.31 -24.15 18.60
N THR A 849 -2.13 -23.04 17.89
CA THR A 849 -1.99 -23.04 16.43
C THR A 849 -0.64 -22.47 16.04
N HIS A 850 0.02 -23.14 15.09
CA HIS A 850 1.19 -22.63 14.40
C HIS A 850 0.88 -22.52 12.91
N LEU A 851 0.95 -21.31 12.37
CA LEU A 851 0.86 -21.05 10.95
C LEU A 851 2.26 -20.71 10.42
N GLU A 852 2.66 -21.32 9.32
CA GLU A 852 3.98 -21.12 8.72
C GLU A 852 4.11 -19.72 8.10
N SER A 853 5.32 -19.33 7.69
CA SER A 853 5.48 -18.17 6.81
C SER A 853 5.02 -18.50 5.40
N TYR A 854 4.54 -17.48 4.67
CA TYR A 854 4.29 -17.61 3.24
C TYR A 854 4.59 -16.30 2.51
N SER A 855 4.79 -16.39 1.20
CA SER A 855 4.94 -15.22 0.32
C SER A 855 3.89 -15.27 -0.78
N GLU A 856 3.39 -14.10 -1.13
CA GLU A 856 2.44 -13.93 -2.20
C GLU A 856 3.12 -13.89 -3.57
N SER A 857 2.31 -14.13 -4.60
CA SER A 857 2.65 -14.09 -6.01
C SER A 857 1.60 -13.32 -6.80
N ASP A 858 1.86 -13.06 -8.09
CA ASP A 858 0.94 -12.45 -9.06
C ASP A 858 0.65 -10.93 -8.95
N ALA A 859 1.20 -10.22 -7.95
CA ALA A 859 1.08 -8.76 -7.80
C ALA A 859 2.40 -7.99 -7.99
N GLY A 860 3.42 -8.61 -8.58
CA GLY A 860 4.70 -7.98 -8.90
C GLY A 860 5.40 -7.39 -7.66
N MET A 861 5.65 -6.08 -7.66
CA MET A 861 6.34 -5.43 -6.55
C MET A 861 5.48 -5.23 -5.28
N TYR A 862 4.18 -5.55 -5.37
CA TYR A 862 3.24 -5.48 -4.25
C TYR A 862 2.94 -6.85 -3.62
N ASN A 863 3.65 -7.90 -4.07
CA ASN A 863 3.66 -9.19 -3.38
C ASN A 863 4.17 -8.99 -1.95
N LEU A 864 3.42 -9.50 -0.97
CA LEU A 864 3.82 -9.45 0.43
C LEU A 864 4.36 -10.80 0.89
N ALA A 865 5.17 -10.77 1.95
CA ALA A 865 5.58 -11.96 2.67
C ALA A 865 5.17 -11.82 4.13
N PHE A 866 4.62 -12.90 4.69
CA PHE A 866 4.10 -12.96 6.05
C PHE A 866 4.97 -13.87 6.90
N ALA A 867 5.31 -13.40 8.09
CA ALA A 867 6.11 -14.14 9.06
C ALA A 867 5.33 -15.34 9.65
N PRO A 868 6.02 -16.35 10.20
CA PRO A 868 5.34 -17.44 10.91
C PRO A 868 4.61 -16.89 12.14
N GLN A 869 3.47 -17.49 12.47
CA GLN A 869 2.60 -17.05 13.56
C GLN A 869 2.31 -18.21 14.51
N ARG A 870 2.31 -17.91 15.82
CA ARG A 870 1.89 -18.84 16.87
C ARG A 870 0.91 -18.15 17.79
N PHE A 871 -0.18 -18.81 18.10
CA PHE A 871 -1.18 -18.30 19.03
C PHE A 871 -1.86 -19.44 19.78
N SER A 872 -2.25 -19.16 21.02
CA SER A 872 -2.94 -20.10 21.88
C SER A 872 -4.23 -19.48 22.40
N GLN A 873 -5.29 -20.26 22.44
CA GLN A 873 -6.58 -19.86 22.97
C GLN A 873 -6.95 -20.73 24.16
N VAL A 874 -7.53 -20.07 25.17
CA VAL A 874 -8.14 -20.74 26.32
C VAL A 874 -9.53 -20.17 26.48
N THR A 875 -10.54 -21.03 26.37
CA THR A 875 -11.95 -20.65 26.50
C THR A 875 -12.55 -21.40 27.67
N GLY A 876 -13.15 -20.65 28.60
CA GLY A 876 -13.97 -21.20 29.67
C GLY A 876 -15.44 -21.07 29.32
N SER A 877 -16.21 -22.14 29.51
CA SER A 877 -17.64 -22.16 29.23
C SER A 877 -18.42 -22.69 30.43
N ALA A 878 -19.61 -22.12 30.66
CA ALA A 878 -20.61 -22.62 31.59
C ALA A 878 -21.91 -22.82 30.80
N GLY A 879 -22.50 -24.00 30.91
CA GLY A 879 -23.67 -24.36 30.14
C GLY A 879 -24.71 -25.13 30.95
N LEU A 880 -25.92 -25.13 30.42
CA LEU A 880 -27.05 -25.91 30.90
C LEU A 880 -27.64 -26.65 29.69
N ARG A 881 -27.71 -27.98 29.80
CA ARG A 881 -28.35 -28.87 28.83
C ARG A 881 -29.65 -29.39 29.42
N ALA A 882 -30.70 -29.49 28.62
CA ALA A 882 -31.90 -30.23 28.98
C ALA A 882 -32.27 -31.21 27.87
N GLU A 883 -32.82 -32.35 28.26
CA GLU A 883 -33.30 -33.39 27.37
C GLU A 883 -34.67 -33.88 27.85
N HIS A 884 -35.58 -34.13 26.91
CA HIS A 884 -36.89 -34.73 27.19
C HIS A 884 -37.17 -35.86 26.20
N ARG A 885 -37.49 -37.03 26.74
CA ARG A 885 -37.84 -38.23 25.97
C ARG A 885 -39.34 -38.24 25.69
N VAL A 886 -39.69 -38.48 24.44
CA VAL A 886 -41.06 -38.66 23.96
C VAL A 886 -41.15 -40.05 23.32
N PRO A 887 -41.65 -41.06 24.06
CA PRO A 887 -41.74 -42.43 23.55
C PRO A 887 -42.81 -42.51 22.46
N VAL A 888 -42.51 -43.25 21.40
CA VAL A 888 -43.45 -43.55 20.29
C VAL A 888 -43.44 -45.05 19.98
N SER A 889 -44.44 -45.53 19.24
CA SER A 889 -44.61 -46.98 18.99
C SER A 889 -43.47 -47.63 18.21
N TRP A 890 -42.66 -46.84 17.51
CA TRP A 890 -41.59 -47.29 16.62
C TRP A 890 -40.20 -46.79 17.05
N GLY A 891 -40.05 -46.22 18.25
CA GLY A 891 -38.78 -45.67 18.75
C GLY A 891 -38.96 -44.62 19.85
N ASP A 892 -37.92 -43.84 20.10
CA ASP A 892 -37.96 -42.73 21.06
C ASP A 892 -37.43 -41.45 20.44
N PHE A 893 -38.16 -40.35 20.62
CA PHE A 893 -37.63 -39.02 20.31
C PHE A 893 -36.99 -38.40 21.56
N ARG A 894 -35.81 -37.80 21.40
CA ARG A 894 -35.14 -37.02 22.44
C ARG A 894 -35.05 -35.57 21.99
N LEU A 895 -35.88 -34.72 22.59
CA LEU A 895 -35.83 -33.27 22.42
C LEU A 895 -34.73 -32.70 23.29
N GLN A 896 -33.84 -31.91 22.72
CA GLN A 896 -32.69 -31.33 23.40
C GLN A 896 -32.73 -29.81 23.34
N SER A 897 -32.29 -29.18 24.42
CA SER A 897 -32.02 -27.75 24.45
C SER A 897 -30.71 -27.46 25.19
N ARG A 898 -30.04 -26.38 24.79
CA ARG A 898 -28.75 -25.95 25.33
C ARG A 898 -28.71 -24.44 25.46
N VAL A 899 -28.18 -23.97 26.58
CA VAL A 899 -27.73 -22.59 26.77
C VAL A 899 -26.28 -22.66 27.23
N GLU A 900 -25.37 -21.96 26.56
CA GLU A 900 -23.95 -21.95 26.91
C GLU A 900 -23.39 -20.53 26.84
N TYR A 901 -22.80 -20.07 27.95
CA TYR A 901 -21.98 -18.85 27.99
C TYR A 901 -20.51 -19.25 27.91
N SER A 902 -19.76 -18.63 27.00
CA SER A 902 -18.33 -18.86 26.80
C SER A 902 -17.54 -17.57 26.87
N ARG A 903 -16.36 -17.63 27.49
CA ARG A 903 -15.42 -16.52 27.60
C ARG A 903 -14.01 -16.92 27.20
N LEU A 904 -13.41 -16.18 26.26
CA LEU A 904 -12.01 -16.27 25.90
C LEU A 904 -11.15 -15.57 26.96
N MET A 905 -10.10 -16.26 27.44
CA MET A 905 -9.27 -15.83 28.57
C MET A 905 -7.94 -15.17 28.17
N ASN A 906 -7.52 -15.32 26.91
CA ASN A 906 -6.24 -14.80 26.40
C ASN A 906 -6.45 -13.67 25.40
N ASP A 907 -5.47 -12.77 25.30
CA ASP A 907 -5.44 -11.69 24.30
C ASP A 907 -5.13 -12.21 22.88
N THR A 908 -5.42 -11.37 21.88
CA THR A 908 -5.28 -11.72 20.47
C THR A 908 -3.86 -11.68 19.92
N GLY A 909 -3.66 -12.44 18.85
CA GLY A 909 -2.39 -12.50 18.13
C GLY A 909 -2.09 -11.25 17.31
N SER A 910 -0.80 -11.01 17.09
CA SER A 910 -0.31 -10.09 16.05
C SER A 910 0.27 -10.89 14.88
N ALA A 911 0.29 -10.26 13.71
CA ALA A 911 1.01 -10.78 12.55
C ALA A 911 2.11 -9.81 12.11
N ARG A 912 3.07 -10.31 11.33
CA ARG A 912 4.16 -9.50 10.79
C ARG A 912 4.24 -9.72 9.30
N VAL A 913 4.50 -8.64 8.57
CA VAL A 913 4.45 -8.58 7.12
C VAL A 913 5.61 -7.74 6.59
N GLY A 914 6.05 -8.03 5.37
CA GLY A 914 6.90 -7.15 4.58
C GLY A 914 6.61 -7.36 3.09
N TYR A 915 7.30 -6.62 2.22
CA TYR A 915 7.24 -6.92 0.79
C TYR A 915 8.09 -8.17 0.50
N ALA A 916 7.60 -9.06 -0.35
CA ALA A 916 8.23 -10.35 -0.63
C ALA A 916 9.68 -10.22 -1.14
N ASP A 917 10.02 -9.11 -1.79
CA ASP A 917 11.37 -8.80 -2.25
C ASP A 917 12.30 -8.22 -1.17
N THR A 918 11.76 -7.85 0.00
CA THR A 918 12.51 -7.21 1.10
C THR A 918 12.52 -8.03 2.40
N GLY A 919 11.57 -8.95 2.57
CA GLY A 919 11.42 -9.78 3.78
C GLY A 919 9.99 -9.78 4.32
N ASN A 920 9.77 -10.48 5.42
CA ASN A 920 8.42 -10.73 5.97
C ASN A 920 8.18 -10.14 7.37
N ASP A 921 9.14 -9.38 7.91
CA ASP A 921 9.12 -8.90 9.30
C ASP A 921 9.34 -7.39 9.43
N THR A 922 8.92 -6.63 8.41
CA THR A 922 9.14 -5.18 8.36
C THR A 922 8.10 -4.42 9.18
N TRP A 923 6.84 -4.84 9.14
CA TRP A 923 5.73 -4.22 9.84
C TRP A 923 4.99 -5.23 10.72
N ARG A 924 4.41 -4.75 11.82
CA ARG A 924 3.58 -5.54 12.73
C ARG A 924 2.15 -5.03 12.65
N MET A 925 1.20 -5.95 12.50
CA MET A 925 -0.24 -5.65 12.43
C MET A 925 -0.99 -6.37 13.56
N SER A 926 -2.00 -5.68 14.09
CA SER A 926 -2.99 -6.29 15.00
C SER A 926 -4.06 -6.99 14.17
N LEU A 927 -4.49 -8.17 14.60
CA LEU A 927 -5.54 -8.92 13.92
C LEU A 927 -6.91 -8.58 14.45
N TYR A 928 -7.94 -8.74 13.60
CA TYR A 928 -9.33 -8.55 14.00
C TYR A 928 -9.74 -9.61 15.03
N GLU A 929 -10.11 -9.18 16.24
CA GLU A 929 -10.52 -10.10 17.31
C GLU A 929 -12.00 -10.50 17.17
N GLN A 930 -12.29 -11.78 17.41
CA GLN A 930 -13.65 -12.23 17.69
C GLN A 930 -14.14 -11.72 19.04
N ASN A 931 -15.46 -11.78 19.27
CA ASN A 931 -16.03 -11.49 20.58
C ASN A 931 -15.44 -12.43 21.64
N ARG A 932 -14.96 -11.82 22.72
CA ARG A 932 -14.40 -12.52 23.88
C ARG A 932 -15.49 -13.19 24.69
N GLN A 933 -16.73 -12.69 24.61
CA GLN A 933 -17.89 -13.25 25.30
C GLN A 933 -18.97 -13.63 24.30
N THR A 934 -19.43 -14.87 24.38
CA THR A 934 -20.47 -15.39 23.49
C THR A 934 -21.55 -16.14 24.27
N LEU A 935 -22.80 -15.97 23.87
CA LEU A 935 -23.94 -16.75 24.32
C LEU A 935 -24.45 -17.62 23.17
N ALA A 936 -24.51 -18.93 23.39
CA ALA A 936 -25.06 -19.89 22.45
C ALA A 936 -26.40 -20.44 22.96
N LEU A 937 -27.37 -20.51 22.04
CA LEU A 937 -28.69 -21.11 22.26
C LEU A 937 -28.89 -22.21 21.22
N GLY A 938 -29.12 -23.43 21.68
CA GLY A 938 -29.25 -24.61 20.84
C GLY A 938 -30.53 -25.40 21.11
N VAL A 939 -31.07 -25.99 20.04
CA VAL A 939 -32.15 -26.97 20.10
C VAL A 939 -31.82 -28.15 19.20
N GLY A 940 -32.23 -29.35 19.59
CA GLY A 940 -31.93 -30.57 18.86
C GLY A 940 -33.00 -31.65 19.00
N LEU A 941 -32.95 -32.61 18.10
CA LEU A 941 -33.81 -33.79 18.06
C LEU A 941 -32.97 -35.00 17.69
N ASP A 942 -32.97 -36.02 18.54
CA ASP A 942 -32.49 -37.37 18.19
C ASP A 942 -33.66 -38.34 18.09
N MET A 943 -33.59 -39.27 17.15
CA MET A 943 -34.58 -40.34 16.96
C MET A 943 -33.91 -41.68 17.22
N ALA A 944 -34.15 -42.30 18.38
CA ALA A 944 -33.64 -43.63 18.66
C ALA A 944 -34.54 -44.68 18.02
N LEU A 945 -34.03 -45.38 17.01
CA LEU A 945 -34.76 -46.43 16.32
C LEU A 945 -34.49 -47.80 16.99
N PRO A 946 -35.42 -48.78 16.92
CA PRO A 946 -35.29 -50.11 17.52
C PRO A 946 -34.12 -50.95 16.98
N ASN A 947 -33.47 -50.42 15.95
CA ASN A 947 -32.49 -51.08 15.12
C ASN A 947 -31.07 -50.54 15.43
N GLY A 948 -30.90 -49.80 16.53
CA GLY A 948 -29.61 -49.32 17.01
C GLY A 948 -29.04 -48.14 16.23
N VAL A 949 -29.85 -47.56 15.35
CA VAL A 949 -29.53 -46.37 14.58
C VAL A 949 -30.18 -45.15 15.22
N THR A 950 -29.40 -44.09 15.43
CA THR A 950 -29.89 -42.84 16.03
C THR A 950 -29.53 -41.63 15.17
N PRO A 951 -30.34 -41.28 14.15
CA PRO A 951 -30.18 -40.01 13.46
C PRO A 951 -30.55 -38.83 14.35
N GLY A 952 -29.86 -37.71 14.15
CA GLY A 952 -30.12 -36.48 14.88
C GLY A 952 -29.90 -35.22 14.06
N LEU A 953 -30.66 -34.18 14.38
CA LEU A 953 -30.53 -32.84 13.81
C LEU A 953 -30.52 -31.81 14.94
N ALA A 954 -29.64 -30.81 14.84
CA ALA A 954 -29.57 -29.72 15.80
C ALA A 954 -29.31 -28.38 15.13
N TYR A 955 -29.81 -27.32 15.74
CA TYR A 955 -29.58 -25.93 15.35
C TYR A 955 -29.05 -25.14 16.54
N GLN A 956 -28.04 -24.32 16.31
CA GLN A 956 -27.46 -23.45 17.32
C GLN A 956 -27.26 -22.03 16.78
N GLY A 957 -27.83 -21.04 17.47
CA GLY A 957 -27.49 -19.63 17.28
C GLY A 957 -26.44 -19.20 18.30
N THR A 958 -25.44 -18.45 17.86
CA THR A 958 -24.41 -17.86 18.74
C THR A 958 -24.41 -16.35 18.57
N LEU A 959 -24.52 -15.64 19.69
CA LEU A 959 -24.50 -14.19 19.78
C LEU A 959 -23.24 -13.77 20.51
N GLY A 960 -22.48 -12.88 19.90
CA GLY A 960 -21.42 -12.18 20.61
C GLY A 960 -21.99 -11.10 21.53
N LEU A 961 -21.46 -10.98 22.73
CA LEU A 961 -21.96 -10.06 23.77
C LEU A 961 -21.15 -8.76 23.90
N ASP A 962 -20.05 -8.62 23.16
CA ASP A 962 -19.28 -7.37 23.07
C ASP A 962 -19.81 -6.48 21.93
N ASP A 963 -19.38 -5.21 21.89
CA ASP A 963 -19.88 -4.14 21.00
C ASP A 963 -19.73 -4.38 19.48
N ARG A 964 -19.17 -5.51 19.05
CA ARG A 964 -18.86 -5.82 17.64
C ARG A 964 -19.98 -6.53 16.88
N GLY A 965 -21.09 -6.85 17.53
CA GLY A 965 -22.30 -7.36 16.86
C GLY A 965 -22.13 -8.70 16.13
N SER A 966 -21.16 -9.53 16.51
CA SER A 966 -20.87 -10.86 15.95
C SER A 966 -22.07 -11.80 16.07
N ARG A 967 -22.39 -12.51 14.99
CA ARG A 967 -23.46 -13.53 14.96
C ARG A 967 -23.03 -14.74 14.14
N ALA A 968 -23.32 -15.93 14.67
CA ALA A 968 -23.13 -17.19 13.95
C ALA A 968 -24.35 -18.11 14.08
N GLN A 969 -24.57 -18.93 13.06
CA GLN A 969 -25.62 -19.95 13.02
C GLN A 969 -25.01 -21.26 12.57
N THR A 970 -25.24 -22.32 13.35
CA THR A 970 -24.74 -23.67 13.06
C THR A 970 -25.93 -24.63 12.88
N ILE A 971 -25.91 -25.42 11.81
CA ILE A 971 -26.81 -26.56 11.59
C ILE A 971 -25.96 -27.83 11.66
N MET A 972 -26.42 -28.82 12.42
CA MET A 972 -25.69 -30.06 12.69
C MET A 972 -26.57 -31.26 12.35
N ALA A 973 -25.98 -32.26 11.70
CA ALA A 973 -26.60 -33.54 11.41
C ALA A 973 -25.70 -34.67 11.90
N ARG A 974 -26.26 -35.68 12.56
CA ARG A 974 -25.51 -36.78 13.15
C ARG A 974 -26.19 -38.14 12.95
N MET A 975 -25.38 -39.18 12.94
CA MET A 975 -25.81 -40.56 12.80
C MET A 975 -24.93 -41.46 13.68
N ASN A 976 -25.58 -42.25 14.53
CA ASN A 976 -24.92 -43.23 15.39
C ASN A 976 -25.37 -44.65 15.04
N VAL A 977 -24.44 -45.61 15.11
CA VAL A 977 -24.72 -47.04 14.95
C VAL A 977 -24.04 -47.80 16.09
N ALA A 978 -24.84 -48.46 16.92
CA ALA A 978 -24.35 -49.39 17.95
C ALA A 978 -24.36 -50.83 17.38
N PHE A 979 -23.29 -51.59 17.65
CA PHE A 979 -23.14 -52.97 17.17
C PHE A 979 -23.35 -53.95 18.29
#